data_AF-A0A5S3WHN2-F1
#
_entry.id   AF-A0A5S3WHN2-F1
#
_cell.length_a   1.000
_cell.length_b   1.000
_cell.length_c   1.000
_cell.angle_alpha   90.00
_cell.angle_beta   90.00
_cell.angle_gamma   90.00
#
_symmetry.space_group_name_H-M   'P 1'
#
loop_
_entity.id
_entity.type
_entity.pdbx_description
1 polymer ?
#
loop_
_entity_poly.entity_id
_entity_poly.type
_entity_poly.pdbx_seq_one_letter_code
_entity_poly.pdbx_strand_id
1 'polypeptide(L)'
;MAKSSLSGSHLRRPEDSAVTTFPTWSYELLIDNFVTSVDLQGLAHYLCDPTKKKQDRQRQVTRYAYAFQQELDRQTAHATLYNSFLKFKQYLVWCDQNSLYPFSETTWRQYHRHLWELVLLGNSSAPIWQMSEGQDTGLKERSAGYIFSATEQALTWCGENVFQWGKQLRRFRSGKPKSYEAYSERELPIILNRLSSYFFQLAIPLLSESPPRVISVEIKQAFFDVPVNAQNKKGRAKHAMMNVDTAFNQAMACGYYLLSYFTAFNTSQLLDLCHPVTWIEDKSVEYYRLTAHKRRANKEVLSLVGGEVHKKSLQFIETLLALSLKYSTGTNDKLLYWLDRDGEQRALSSTLLINTQLSGRLLLMSDGAFKSIPYLMGIHAHFIETSSKGYIEFDEVKLVKRTVVKNKRVIRRFCNRRVTTLSFAILHAIIVAHPKNRSEGVNLKHIILPLKKNLEDGILRVDFYYENGTQGSFSIDIKYENFLERLAAYAVTRQRKNVSKIHYLLPLGSEKEASQWEGLAPNLGQLGDYGIHVGQFFVNLASSRFRETAAKLARRKANKTELHVSQILNNQYRTVLKHYSEGNRYDNQLVISQGLAVIEKMSAGASLEQSKAELASELGVSVIKFDELLGTKANLNGVGVACFQHKEQSEKSQLAGSQVCFDYESCIKCQHAKLVNDVEPLYRLLSFLECMEESWFYYPERFSKNLGETIELYKKVISSTVSPDIVQQAQFKLDTEGRHMLWDNLELSSLGMKGV
;
A
#
# COMPACT_ATOMS: atom_id res chain seq x y z
N MET A 1 -80.36 15.26 42.37
CA MET A 1 -79.50 16.31 41.78
C MET A 1 -78.29 15.65 41.12
N ALA A 2 -77.78 16.24 40.05
CA ALA A 2 -77.17 15.57 38.90
C ALA A 2 -75.62 15.57 38.85
N LYS A 3 -75.10 14.68 37.97
CA LYS A 3 -73.76 14.55 37.33
C LYS A 3 -72.64 13.91 38.19
N SER A 4 -72.13 12.71 37.87
CA SER A 4 -71.14 12.34 36.80
C SER A 4 -69.79 13.07 36.99
N SER A 5 -68.57 12.57 36.81
CA SER A 5 -67.99 11.46 36.02
C SER A 5 -66.47 11.40 36.28
N LEU A 6 -65.87 10.21 36.14
CA LEU A 6 -64.58 9.91 35.48
C LEU A 6 -63.37 10.87 35.56
N SER A 7 -62.24 10.25 35.98
CA SER A 7 -60.89 10.29 35.39
C SER A 7 -60.17 11.63 35.17
N GLY A 8 -59.04 11.76 35.87
CA GLY A 8 -57.95 12.68 35.53
C GLY A 8 -56.71 12.33 36.35
N SER A 9 -55.88 11.43 35.84
CA SER A 9 -54.51 11.21 36.32
C SER A 9 -53.75 12.53 36.29
N HIS A 10 -53.52 13.14 37.45
CA HIS A 10 -52.64 14.30 37.55
C HIS A 10 -51.19 13.87 37.40
N LEU A 11 -50.57 14.42 36.36
CA LEU A 11 -49.16 14.30 35.98
C LEU A 11 -48.22 14.30 37.19
N ARG A 12 -47.49 13.19 37.38
CA ARG A 12 -46.21 13.22 38.10
C ARG A 12 -45.34 14.28 37.44
N ARG A 13 -45.06 15.38 38.14
CA ARG A 13 -43.86 16.17 37.85
C ARG A 13 -42.68 15.28 38.23
N PRO A 14 -41.68 15.07 37.36
CA PRO A 14 -40.53 14.27 37.71
C PRO A 14 -39.82 14.97 38.87
N GLU A 15 -39.83 14.32 40.01
CA GLU A 15 -39.07 14.70 41.18
C GLU A 15 -37.58 14.74 40.83
N ASP A 16 -36.94 15.82 41.28
CA ASP A 16 -35.51 15.98 41.52
C ASP A 16 -34.95 14.80 42.34
N SER A 17 -34.80 13.66 41.67
CA SER A 17 -34.24 12.41 42.21
C SER A 17 -32.95 12.02 41.48
N ALA A 18 -32.36 12.93 40.71
CA ALA A 18 -30.94 12.82 40.39
C ALA A 18 -30.17 13.30 41.62
N VAL A 19 -29.83 12.36 42.52
CA VAL A 19 -28.62 12.52 43.32
C VAL A 19 -27.55 12.94 42.31
N THR A 20 -27.10 14.20 42.39
CA THR A 20 -26.02 14.69 41.53
C THR A 20 -24.77 13.97 41.98
N THR A 21 -24.59 12.75 41.46
CA THR A 21 -23.38 11.98 41.65
C THR A 21 -22.23 12.87 41.20
N PHE A 22 -21.31 13.13 42.12
CA PHE A 22 -20.12 13.90 41.82
C PHE A 22 -19.43 13.21 40.64
N PRO A 23 -19.04 13.95 39.59
CA PRO A 23 -18.49 13.31 38.41
C PRO A 23 -17.21 12.59 38.80
N THR A 24 -17.09 11.33 38.38
CA THR A 24 -15.86 10.56 38.52
C THR A 24 -14.74 11.35 37.84
N TRP A 25 -13.60 11.52 38.50
CA TRP A 25 -12.48 12.29 37.94
C TRP A 25 -11.57 11.44 37.05
N SER A 26 -11.64 10.13 37.20
CA SER A 26 -10.81 9.17 36.48
C SER A 26 -11.69 8.14 35.76
N TYR A 27 -11.38 7.90 34.49
CA TYR A 27 -12.09 6.94 33.64
C TYR A 27 -11.11 5.98 32.98
N GLU A 28 -11.56 4.76 32.72
CA GLU A 28 -10.86 3.79 31.90
C GLU A 28 -11.61 3.60 30.58
N LEU A 29 -10.99 4.04 29.48
CA LEU A 29 -11.56 3.97 28.16
C LEU A 29 -10.83 2.90 27.33
N LEU A 30 -11.58 1.94 26.80
CA LEU A 30 -11.05 0.98 25.84
C LEU A 30 -10.88 1.63 24.46
N ILE A 31 -9.63 1.80 24.01
CA ILE A 31 -9.28 2.43 22.72
C ILE A 31 -8.21 1.57 22.04
N ASP A 32 -8.42 1.18 20.78
CA ASP A 32 -7.46 0.39 20.00
C ASP A 32 -6.93 -0.87 20.73
N ASN A 33 -7.78 -1.52 21.52
CA ASN A 33 -7.48 -2.69 22.36
C ASN A 33 -6.53 -2.44 23.53
N PHE A 34 -6.41 -1.19 23.98
CA PHE A 34 -5.72 -0.81 25.20
C PHE A 34 -6.67 -0.06 26.14
N VAL A 35 -6.63 -0.41 27.42
CA VAL A 35 -7.28 0.39 28.47
C VAL A 35 -6.46 1.68 28.63
N THR A 36 -7.10 2.81 28.33
CA THR A 36 -6.50 4.14 28.40
C THR A 36 -7.12 4.90 29.55
N SER A 37 -6.31 5.33 30.51
CA SER A 37 -6.78 6.15 31.62
C SER A 37 -6.96 7.61 31.19
N VAL A 38 -8.08 8.19 31.61
CA VAL A 38 -8.41 9.61 31.44
C VAL A 38 -8.56 10.23 32.81
N ASP A 39 -7.72 11.22 33.10
CA ASP A 39 -7.80 12.03 34.32
C ASP A 39 -8.32 13.44 33.97
N LEU A 40 -9.56 13.72 34.38
CA LEU A 40 -10.20 15.02 34.22
C LEU A 40 -9.75 16.04 35.28
N GLN A 41 -9.30 15.58 36.45
CA GLN A 41 -8.85 16.47 37.52
C GLN A 41 -7.59 17.22 37.08
N GLY A 42 -6.70 16.54 36.36
CA GLY A 42 -5.51 17.15 35.76
C GLY A 42 -5.81 18.43 34.96
N LEU A 43 -6.99 18.54 34.31
CA LEU A 43 -7.37 19.73 33.52
C LEU A 43 -7.42 21.02 34.35
N ALA A 44 -7.64 20.95 35.66
CA ALA A 44 -7.68 22.12 36.54
C ALA A 44 -6.28 22.67 36.89
N HIS A 45 -5.21 21.95 36.55
CA HIS A 45 -3.83 22.29 36.92
C HIS A 45 -3.06 22.87 35.74
N TYR A 46 -1.99 23.62 36.03
CA TYR A 46 -1.08 24.17 35.02
C TYR A 46 -0.50 23.06 34.14
N LEU A 47 -0.51 23.24 32.82
CA LEU A 47 -0.13 22.25 31.80
C LEU A 47 -0.92 20.93 31.89
N CYS A 48 -2.08 20.97 32.55
CA CYS A 48 -2.92 19.82 32.82
C CYS A 48 -2.20 18.67 33.56
N ASP A 49 -1.30 19.03 34.48
CA ASP A 49 -0.48 18.13 35.28
C ASP A 49 -0.88 18.26 36.76
N PRO A 50 -1.45 17.21 37.40
CA PRO A 50 -1.90 17.24 38.79
C PRO A 50 -0.81 17.65 39.80
N THR A 51 0.47 17.47 39.47
CA THR A 51 1.59 17.85 40.34
C THR A 51 1.86 19.36 40.35
N LYS A 52 1.28 20.12 39.41
CA LYS A 52 1.48 21.56 39.26
C LYS A 52 0.40 22.36 39.99
N LYS A 53 0.61 23.67 40.11
CA LYS A 53 -0.35 24.59 40.73
C LYS A 53 -1.72 24.54 40.03
N LYS A 54 -2.80 24.65 40.82
CA LYS A 54 -4.15 24.83 40.29
C LYS A 54 -4.26 26.17 39.58
N GLN A 55 -5.04 26.18 38.50
CA GLN A 55 -5.36 27.36 37.70
C GLN A 55 -6.79 27.81 38.00
N ASP A 56 -7.09 29.07 37.72
CA ASP A 56 -8.44 29.62 37.88
C ASP A 56 -9.36 29.14 36.75
N ARG A 57 -9.76 27.87 36.83
CA ARG A 57 -10.67 27.20 35.88
C ARG A 57 -11.46 26.03 36.45
N GLN A 58 -11.48 25.89 37.77
CA GLN A 58 -12.10 24.75 38.45
C GLN A 58 -13.59 24.62 38.12
N ARG A 59 -14.32 25.74 38.10
CA ARG A 59 -15.76 25.78 37.81
C ARG A 59 -16.07 25.23 36.41
N GLN A 60 -15.30 25.65 35.42
CA GLN A 60 -15.43 25.23 34.04
C GLN A 60 -15.09 23.74 33.86
N VAL A 61 -14.01 23.29 34.49
CA VAL A 61 -13.59 21.88 34.46
C VAL A 61 -14.64 20.97 35.11
N THR A 62 -15.25 21.39 36.22
CA THR A 62 -16.35 20.64 36.84
C THR A 62 -17.55 20.51 35.89
N ARG A 63 -17.93 21.58 35.18
CA ARG A 63 -19.00 21.53 34.16
C ARG A 63 -18.66 20.59 32.99
N TYR A 64 -17.41 20.66 32.51
CA TYR A 64 -16.91 19.73 31.50
C TYR A 64 -17.02 18.27 31.97
N ALA A 65 -16.66 17.97 33.22
CA ALA A 65 -16.74 16.62 33.78
C ALA A 65 -18.18 16.08 33.84
N TYR A 66 -19.15 16.92 34.21
CA TYR A 66 -20.57 16.54 34.15
C TYR A 66 -21.02 16.21 32.72
N ALA A 67 -20.68 17.06 31.74
CA ALA A 67 -21.04 16.80 30.34
C ALA A 67 -20.35 15.54 29.79
N PHE A 68 -19.09 15.30 30.20
CA PHE A 68 -18.35 14.10 29.84
C PHE A 68 -19.03 12.82 30.35
N GLN A 69 -19.45 12.81 31.62
CA GLN A 69 -20.20 11.69 32.22
C GLN A 69 -21.52 11.46 31.48
N GLN A 70 -22.29 12.53 31.19
CA GLN A 70 -23.56 12.40 30.45
C GLN A 70 -23.39 11.78 29.07
N GLU A 71 -22.31 12.11 28.35
CA GLU A 71 -22.04 11.51 27.05
C GLU A 71 -21.57 10.06 27.14
N LEU A 72 -20.88 9.69 28.23
CA LEU A 72 -20.55 8.30 28.52
C LEU A 72 -21.82 7.49 28.80
N ASP A 73 -22.76 8.04 29.58
CA ASP A 73 -24.05 7.41 29.89
C ASP A 73 -24.91 7.24 28.63
N ARG A 74 -24.75 8.13 27.64
CA ARG A 74 -25.37 8.04 26.30
C ARG A 74 -24.70 7.02 25.37
N GLN A 75 -23.73 6.25 25.87
CA GLN A 75 -22.97 5.25 25.11
C GLN A 75 -22.20 5.85 23.93
N THR A 76 -21.76 7.10 24.04
CA THR A 76 -20.85 7.69 23.05
C THR A 76 -19.55 6.87 23.00
N ALA A 77 -19.08 6.58 21.79
CA ALA A 77 -17.89 5.75 21.60
C ALA A 77 -16.68 6.29 22.37
N HIS A 78 -15.98 5.40 23.10
CA HIS A 78 -14.81 5.74 23.93
C HIS A 78 -13.76 6.56 23.18
N ALA A 79 -13.48 6.20 21.92
CA ALA A 79 -12.53 6.94 21.08
C ALA A 79 -12.98 8.39 20.80
N THR A 80 -14.28 8.65 20.66
CA THR A 80 -14.81 10.00 20.45
C THR A 80 -14.65 10.85 21.71
N LEU A 81 -14.98 10.30 22.88
CA LEU A 81 -14.83 10.97 24.17
C LEU A 81 -13.37 11.28 24.47
N TYR A 82 -12.48 10.30 24.28
CA TYR A 82 -11.05 10.49 24.44
C TYR A 82 -10.48 11.56 23.52
N ASN A 83 -10.91 11.59 22.25
CA ASN A 83 -10.47 12.62 21.33
C ASN A 83 -10.94 14.02 21.75
N SER A 84 -12.19 14.16 22.23
CA SER A 84 -12.71 15.41 22.81
C SER A 84 -11.84 15.87 23.98
N PHE A 85 -11.59 14.98 24.94
CA PHE A 85 -10.70 15.23 26.08
C PHE A 85 -9.29 15.65 25.65
N LEU A 86 -8.69 14.91 24.71
CA LEU A 86 -7.34 15.18 24.25
C LEU A 86 -7.22 16.55 23.56
N LYS A 87 -8.23 16.95 22.76
CA LYS A 87 -8.23 18.28 22.11
C LYS A 87 -8.42 19.40 23.11
N PHE A 88 -9.30 19.21 24.08
CA PHE A 88 -9.47 20.19 25.15
C PHE A 88 -8.21 20.33 26.00
N LYS A 89 -7.58 19.22 26.40
CA LYS A 89 -6.29 19.22 27.10
C LYS A 89 -5.22 19.97 26.30
N GLN A 90 -5.12 19.72 24.99
CA GLN A 90 -4.16 20.40 24.10
C GLN A 90 -4.40 21.91 24.05
N TYR A 91 -5.65 22.35 24.00
CA TYR A 91 -6.02 23.76 24.04
C TYR A 91 -5.62 24.42 25.37
N LEU A 92 -5.95 23.79 26.51
CA LEU A 92 -5.59 24.32 27.83
C LEU A 92 -4.07 24.43 28.02
N VAL A 93 -3.32 23.41 27.58
CA VAL A 93 -1.85 23.46 27.60
C VAL A 93 -1.32 24.60 26.74
N TRP A 94 -1.88 24.82 25.54
CA TRP A 94 -1.48 25.92 24.68
C TRP A 94 -1.78 27.28 25.31
N CYS A 95 -2.93 27.45 25.96
CA CYS A 95 -3.28 28.67 26.68
C CYS A 95 -2.28 28.93 27.83
N ASP A 96 -1.98 27.90 28.63
CA ASP A 96 -1.04 27.98 29.75
C ASP A 96 0.37 28.39 29.28
N GLN A 97 0.83 27.82 28.16
CA GLN A 97 2.15 28.15 27.58
C GLN A 97 2.24 29.58 27.05
N ASN A 98 1.12 30.17 26.62
CA ASN A 98 1.05 31.55 26.14
C ASN A 98 0.57 32.53 27.22
N SER A 99 0.39 32.08 28.47
CA SER A 99 -0.15 32.88 29.57
C SER A 99 -1.52 33.52 29.26
N LEU A 100 -2.40 32.78 28.56
CA LEU A 100 -3.72 33.24 28.14
C LEU A 100 -4.84 32.61 29.00
N TYR A 101 -5.90 33.38 29.27
CA TYR A 101 -7.08 32.85 29.97
C TYR A 101 -7.98 32.04 29.01
N PRO A 102 -8.18 30.72 29.23
CA PRO A 102 -8.76 29.83 28.22
C PRO A 102 -10.23 30.11 27.85
N PHE A 103 -11.01 30.76 28.71
CA PHE A 103 -12.47 30.93 28.54
C PHE A 103 -12.80 32.36 28.13
N SER A 104 -12.19 32.84 27.05
CA SER A 104 -12.40 34.19 26.54
C SER A 104 -12.43 34.21 25.02
N GLU A 105 -13.21 35.14 24.46
CA GLU A 105 -13.28 35.36 23.02
C GLU A 105 -11.92 35.73 22.42
N THR A 106 -11.14 36.54 23.13
CA THR A 106 -9.80 36.97 22.69
C THR A 106 -8.86 35.77 22.52
N THR A 107 -8.79 34.89 23.52
CA THR A 107 -7.97 33.67 23.48
C THR A 107 -8.46 32.70 22.41
N TRP A 108 -9.78 32.57 22.24
CA TRP A 108 -10.36 31.74 21.19
C TRP A 108 -9.95 32.21 19.78
N ARG A 109 -9.98 33.52 19.52
CA ARG A 109 -9.54 34.12 18.26
C ARG A 109 -8.04 33.94 18.03
N GLN A 110 -7.22 34.04 19.08
CA GLN A 110 -5.79 33.75 18.99
C GLN A 110 -5.52 32.27 18.67
N TYR A 111 -6.26 31.36 19.29
CA TYR A 111 -6.13 29.93 19.00
C TYR A 111 -6.55 29.59 17.56
N HIS A 112 -7.60 30.23 17.05
CA HIS A 112 -7.99 30.13 15.64
C HIS A 112 -6.87 30.57 14.69
N ARG A 113 -6.23 31.71 14.99
CA ARG A 113 -5.08 32.21 14.23
C ARG A 113 -3.89 31.24 14.29
N HIS A 114 -3.56 30.73 15.47
CA HIS A 114 -2.51 29.73 15.65
C HIS A 114 -2.75 28.47 14.81
N LEU A 115 -3.99 27.97 14.78
CA LEU A 115 -4.36 26.85 13.93
C LEU A 115 -4.21 27.17 12.44
N TRP A 116 -4.49 28.40 12.01
CA TRP A 116 -4.25 28.84 10.63
C TRP A 116 -2.77 28.94 10.28
N GLU A 117 -1.94 29.45 11.18
CA GLU A 117 -0.48 29.48 11.02
C GLU A 117 0.06 28.05 10.83
N LEU A 118 -0.43 27.10 11.64
CA LEU A 118 -0.14 25.68 11.44
C LEU A 118 -0.65 25.16 10.09
N VAL A 119 -1.82 25.60 9.60
CA VAL A 119 -2.30 25.20 8.27
C VAL A 119 -1.40 25.71 7.15
N LEU A 120 -0.89 26.94 7.26
CA LEU A 120 0.04 27.52 6.29
C LEU A 120 1.37 26.74 6.25
N LEU A 121 1.91 26.37 7.41
CA LEU A 121 3.08 25.50 7.54
C LEU A 121 2.85 24.10 6.94
N GLY A 122 1.59 23.62 6.92
CA GLY A 122 1.22 22.26 6.54
C GLY A 122 1.24 22.01 5.04
N ASN A 123 1.50 23.06 4.26
CA ASN A 123 1.67 22.98 2.81
C ASN A 123 3.06 22.45 2.42
N SER A 124 4.04 22.44 3.33
CA SER A 124 5.31 21.76 3.09
C SER A 124 5.11 20.25 2.96
N SER A 125 5.56 19.67 1.84
CA SER A 125 5.51 18.22 1.60
C SER A 125 6.82 17.51 1.95
N ALA A 126 7.77 18.21 2.57
CA ALA A 126 9.04 17.62 2.92
C ALA A 126 8.83 16.48 3.95
N PRO A 127 9.43 15.29 3.73
CA PRO A 127 9.46 14.26 4.75
C PRO A 127 10.27 14.74 5.96
N ILE A 128 9.93 14.24 7.15
CA ILE A 128 10.48 14.72 8.43
C ILE A 128 12.02 14.62 8.49
N TRP A 129 12.62 13.61 7.87
CA TRP A 129 14.06 13.45 7.79
C TRP A 129 14.78 14.51 6.93
N GLN A 130 14.06 15.24 6.06
CA GLN A 130 14.59 16.40 5.31
C GLN A 130 14.41 17.72 6.06
N MET A 131 13.71 17.73 7.21
CA MET A 131 13.41 18.94 7.95
C MET A 131 14.56 19.30 8.90
N SER A 132 14.70 20.61 9.16
CA SER A 132 15.66 21.13 10.13
C SER A 132 15.15 20.94 11.55
N GLU A 133 16.07 20.88 12.51
CA GLU A 133 15.69 20.88 13.94
C GLU A 133 14.95 22.19 14.28
N GLY A 134 13.93 22.10 15.14
CA GLY A 134 13.10 23.24 15.51
C GLY A 134 12.06 23.63 14.46
N GLN A 135 12.05 22.99 13.30
CA GLN A 135 11.05 23.26 12.27
C GLN A 135 9.69 22.66 12.65
N ASP A 136 8.64 23.48 12.59
CA ASP A 136 7.28 23.04 12.85
C ASP A 136 6.66 22.32 11.66
N THR A 137 5.95 21.23 11.95
CA THR A 137 5.07 20.54 11.00
C THR A 137 3.68 21.13 11.06
N GLY A 138 3.15 21.51 9.91
CA GLY A 138 1.83 22.11 9.86
C GLY A 138 0.67 21.13 9.68
N LEU A 139 -0.55 21.65 9.84
CA LEU A 139 -1.79 20.90 9.88
C LEU A 139 -2.46 20.87 8.51
N LYS A 140 -3.17 19.78 8.21
CA LYS A 140 -4.18 19.84 7.15
C LYS A 140 -5.32 20.76 7.63
N GLU A 141 -5.86 21.61 6.79
CA GLU A 141 -6.99 22.50 7.12
C GLU A 141 -8.17 21.74 7.73
N ARG A 142 -8.48 20.55 7.20
CA ARG A 142 -9.50 19.65 7.76
C ARG A 142 -9.19 19.22 9.20
N SER A 143 -7.93 18.90 9.49
CA SER A 143 -7.51 18.51 10.84
C SER A 143 -7.58 19.70 11.79
N ALA A 144 -7.20 20.90 11.35
CA ALA A 144 -7.40 22.13 12.09
C ALA A 144 -8.88 22.38 12.37
N GLY A 145 -9.76 22.21 11.38
CA GLY A 145 -11.21 22.29 11.56
C GLY A 145 -11.75 21.30 12.58
N TYR A 146 -11.31 20.04 12.55
CA TYR A 146 -11.69 19.05 13.56
C TYR A 146 -11.22 19.42 14.97
N ILE A 147 -9.95 19.86 15.12
CA ILE A 147 -9.42 20.33 16.40
C ILE A 147 -10.24 21.51 16.92
N PHE A 148 -10.52 22.48 16.05
CA PHE A 148 -11.29 23.67 16.37
C PHE A 148 -12.70 23.30 16.83
N SER A 149 -13.46 22.51 16.06
CA SER A 149 -14.82 22.10 16.45
C SER A 149 -14.87 21.22 17.70
N ALA A 150 -13.91 20.32 17.89
CA ALA A 150 -13.84 19.51 19.12
C ALA A 150 -13.56 20.40 20.36
N THR A 151 -12.71 21.42 20.21
CA THR A 151 -12.41 22.37 21.28
C THR A 151 -13.60 23.29 21.54
N GLU A 152 -14.31 23.74 20.50
CA GLU A 152 -15.56 24.52 20.60
C GLU A 152 -16.63 23.75 21.40
N GLN A 153 -16.79 22.46 21.12
CA GLN A 153 -17.70 21.60 21.87
C GLN A 153 -17.29 21.48 23.34
N ALA A 154 -16.00 21.30 23.62
CA ALA A 154 -15.49 21.22 24.99
C ALA A 154 -15.69 22.53 25.77
N LEU A 155 -15.49 23.68 25.14
CA LEU A 155 -15.75 24.98 25.76
C LEU A 155 -17.25 25.22 25.97
N THR A 156 -18.08 24.74 25.05
CA THR A 156 -19.54 24.74 25.23
C THR A 156 -19.95 23.89 26.45
N TRP A 157 -19.32 22.73 26.66
CA TRP A 157 -19.50 21.92 27.88
C TRP A 157 -19.03 22.62 29.16
N CYS A 158 -18.09 23.57 29.06
CA CYS A 158 -17.70 24.43 30.18
C CYS A 158 -18.74 25.53 30.49
N GLY A 159 -19.76 25.69 29.63
CA GLY A 159 -20.81 26.70 29.74
C GLY A 159 -20.49 28.02 29.04
N GLU A 160 -19.50 28.02 28.13
CA GLU A 160 -19.15 29.21 27.34
C GLU A 160 -19.95 29.29 26.04
N ASN A 161 -20.26 30.51 25.58
CA ASN A 161 -21.02 30.74 24.35
C ASN A 161 -20.09 30.87 23.11
N VAL A 162 -19.29 29.83 22.88
CA VAL A 162 -18.22 29.84 21.87
C VAL A 162 -18.76 29.94 20.44
N PHE A 163 -19.98 29.45 20.22
CA PHE A 163 -20.65 29.57 18.92
C PHE A 163 -20.77 31.04 18.47
N GLN A 164 -21.04 31.98 19.40
CA GLN A 164 -21.11 33.41 19.07
C GLN A 164 -19.72 33.97 18.75
N TRP A 165 -18.69 33.57 19.51
CA TRP A 165 -17.30 33.96 19.26
C TRP A 165 -16.81 33.51 17.86
N GLY A 166 -17.31 32.37 17.38
CA GLY A 166 -16.95 31.77 16.09
C GLY A 166 -17.61 32.41 14.86
N LYS A 167 -18.70 33.18 15.01
CA LYS A 167 -19.50 33.67 13.85
C LYS A 167 -18.71 34.55 12.87
N GLN A 168 -17.77 35.35 13.38
CA GLN A 168 -16.96 36.27 12.58
C GLN A 168 -15.65 35.64 12.09
N LEU A 169 -15.32 34.43 12.54
CA LEU A 169 -14.08 33.76 12.17
C LEU A 169 -14.23 33.04 10.84
N ARG A 170 -13.18 33.13 10.00
CA ARG A 170 -13.10 32.32 8.78
C ARG A 170 -13.16 30.84 9.15
N ARG A 171 -14.19 30.14 8.69
CA ARG A 171 -14.31 28.70 8.90
C ARG A 171 -13.17 27.96 8.20
N PHE A 172 -12.60 26.98 8.89
CA PHE A 172 -11.74 25.98 8.24
C PHE A 172 -12.58 25.24 7.23
N ARG A 173 -12.17 25.29 5.96
CA ARG A 173 -12.83 24.52 4.92
C ARG A 173 -12.50 23.05 5.20
N SER A 174 -13.52 22.22 5.06
CA SER A 174 -13.29 20.83 4.68
C SER A 174 -12.73 20.85 3.27
N GLY A 175 -11.45 21.23 3.12
CA GLY A 175 -10.76 21.30 1.83
C GLY A 175 -10.95 19.99 1.07
N LYS A 176 -10.71 20.00 -0.24
CA LYS A 176 -10.65 18.73 -0.99
C LYS A 176 -9.66 17.81 -0.25
N PRO A 177 -10.11 16.66 0.28
CA PRO A 177 -9.18 15.67 0.79
C PRO A 177 -8.20 15.39 -0.33
N LYS A 178 -6.89 15.54 -0.07
CA LYS A 178 -5.89 14.99 -0.99
C LYS A 178 -6.27 13.53 -1.19
N SER A 179 -6.55 13.16 -2.44
CA SER A 179 -6.82 11.78 -2.82
C SER A 179 -5.70 10.90 -2.29
N TYR A 180 -6.04 9.68 -1.89
CA TYR A 180 -5.00 8.71 -1.62
C TYR A 180 -4.23 8.47 -2.91
N GLU A 181 -2.96 8.11 -2.78
CA GLU A 181 -2.16 7.79 -3.95
C GLU A 181 -2.42 6.33 -4.34
N ALA A 182 -2.76 6.08 -5.61
CA ALA A 182 -2.82 4.72 -6.14
C ALA A 182 -1.44 4.05 -5.99
N TYR A 183 -1.43 2.72 -5.95
CA TYR A 183 -0.18 1.99 -6.14
C TYR A 183 0.30 2.19 -7.58
N SER A 184 1.61 2.25 -7.76
CA SER A 184 2.19 2.32 -9.09
C SER A 184 2.00 1.01 -9.85
N GLU A 185 2.23 1.04 -11.16
CA GLU A 185 2.24 -0.16 -12.00
C GLU A 185 3.35 -1.15 -11.61
N ARG A 186 4.39 -0.66 -10.92
CA ARG A 186 5.49 -1.49 -10.40
C ARG A 186 5.15 -2.09 -9.04
N GLU A 187 4.59 -1.29 -8.14
CA GLU A 187 4.23 -1.70 -6.79
C GLU A 187 3.10 -2.75 -6.80
N LEU A 188 2.04 -2.53 -7.60
CA LEU A 188 0.81 -3.33 -7.52
C LEU A 188 1.03 -4.83 -7.79
N PRO A 189 1.68 -5.28 -8.88
CA PRO A 189 1.87 -6.71 -9.13
C PRO A 189 2.69 -7.39 -8.03
N ILE A 190 3.72 -6.70 -7.50
CA ILE A 190 4.56 -7.21 -6.40
C ILE A 190 3.73 -7.38 -5.13
N ILE A 191 2.90 -6.39 -4.79
CA ILE A 191 2.00 -6.43 -3.63
C ILE A 191 1.04 -7.61 -3.77
N LEU A 192 0.35 -7.75 -4.90
CA LEU A 192 -0.65 -8.79 -5.11
C LEU A 192 -0.04 -10.19 -5.10
N ASN A 193 1.09 -10.38 -5.80
CA ASN A 193 1.76 -11.68 -5.85
C ASN A 193 2.22 -12.11 -4.45
N ARG A 194 2.92 -11.25 -3.71
CA ARG A 194 3.45 -11.62 -2.39
C ARG A 194 2.37 -11.76 -1.33
N LEU A 195 1.33 -10.92 -1.35
CA LEU A 195 0.19 -11.08 -0.43
C LEU A 195 -0.58 -12.37 -0.72
N SER A 196 -0.83 -12.67 -2.00
CA SER A 196 -1.55 -13.88 -2.42
C SER A 196 -0.76 -15.14 -2.06
N SER A 197 0.53 -15.19 -2.44
CA SER A 197 1.41 -16.31 -2.11
C SER A 197 1.50 -16.54 -0.61
N TYR A 198 1.71 -15.47 0.17
CA TYR A 198 1.76 -15.57 1.63
C TYR A 198 0.42 -16.03 2.23
N PHE A 199 -0.70 -15.51 1.72
CA PHE A 199 -2.03 -15.92 2.16
C PHE A 199 -2.25 -17.43 1.96
N PHE A 200 -2.04 -17.95 0.75
CA PHE A 200 -2.30 -19.37 0.46
C PHE A 200 -1.37 -20.29 1.24
N GLN A 201 -0.09 -19.94 1.37
CA GLN A 201 0.87 -20.73 2.13
C GLN A 201 0.54 -20.78 3.63
N LEU A 202 -0.11 -19.76 4.19
CA LEU A 202 -0.62 -19.79 5.56
C LEU A 202 -1.97 -20.48 5.67
N ALA A 203 -2.91 -20.18 4.77
CA ALA A 203 -4.29 -20.64 4.85
C ALA A 203 -4.41 -22.15 4.61
N ILE A 204 -3.71 -22.71 3.62
CA ILE A 204 -3.84 -24.13 3.25
C ILE A 204 -3.43 -25.06 4.41
N PRO A 205 -2.27 -24.89 5.07
CA PRO A 205 -1.92 -25.71 6.23
C PRO A 205 -2.83 -25.45 7.44
N LEU A 206 -3.40 -24.25 7.59
CA LEU A 206 -4.38 -23.99 8.65
C LEU A 206 -5.70 -24.70 8.41
N LEU A 207 -6.02 -25.05 7.17
CA LEU A 207 -7.24 -25.78 6.81
C LEU A 207 -7.15 -27.29 7.09
N SER A 208 -5.96 -27.86 7.29
CA SER A 208 -5.82 -29.29 7.63
C SER A 208 -6.41 -29.65 9.00
N GLU A 209 -6.90 -30.87 9.19
CA GLU A 209 -7.50 -31.31 10.47
C GLU A 209 -6.56 -31.14 11.67
N SER A 210 -5.26 -31.36 11.45
CA SER A 210 -4.19 -31.13 12.43
C SER A 210 -3.19 -30.09 11.90
N PRO A 211 -3.42 -28.78 12.15
CA PRO A 211 -2.51 -27.74 11.70
C PRO A 211 -1.15 -27.88 12.41
N PRO A 212 -0.03 -27.66 11.69
CA PRO A 212 1.29 -27.76 12.30
C PRO A 212 1.50 -26.67 13.35
N ARG A 213 2.46 -26.84 14.26
CA ARG A 213 2.79 -25.78 15.26
C ARG A 213 3.38 -24.53 14.60
N VAL A 214 4.06 -24.71 13.47
CA VAL A 214 4.76 -23.69 12.70
C VAL A 214 4.54 -23.99 11.22
N ILE A 215 4.32 -22.96 10.42
CA ILE A 215 4.17 -23.04 8.97
C ILE A 215 5.41 -22.42 8.32
N SER A 216 6.11 -23.20 7.51
CA SER A 216 7.24 -22.71 6.70
C SER A 216 6.69 -22.07 5.43
N VAL A 217 7.13 -20.84 5.17
CA VAL A 217 6.70 -20.00 4.06
C VAL A 217 7.89 -19.70 3.18
N GLU A 218 7.72 -19.84 1.87
CA GLU A 218 8.68 -19.47 0.84
C GLU A 218 8.24 -18.22 0.09
N ILE A 219 9.09 -17.19 0.06
CA ILE A 219 8.91 -16.02 -0.81
C ILE A 219 10.26 -15.67 -1.43
N LYS A 220 10.32 -15.57 -2.78
CA LYS A 220 11.57 -15.27 -3.50
C LYS A 220 12.73 -16.20 -3.09
N GLN A 221 12.50 -17.51 -3.06
CA GLN A 221 13.52 -18.52 -2.72
C GLN A 221 14.09 -18.40 -1.29
N ALA A 222 13.41 -17.65 -0.42
CA ALA A 222 13.77 -17.51 0.98
C ALA A 222 12.65 -18.08 1.86
N PHE A 223 13.06 -18.97 2.76
CA PHE A 223 12.17 -19.68 3.68
C PHE A 223 12.15 -19.02 5.05
N PHE A 224 10.97 -18.94 5.65
CA PHE A 224 10.82 -18.51 7.04
C PHE A 224 9.57 -19.08 7.70
N ASP A 225 9.64 -19.19 9.01
CA ASP A 225 8.64 -19.84 9.82
C ASP A 225 7.64 -18.85 10.43
N VAL A 226 6.36 -19.22 10.40
CA VAL A 226 5.26 -18.47 11.01
C VAL A 226 4.56 -19.35 12.04
N PRO A 227 4.51 -18.95 13.33
CA PRO A 227 3.90 -19.76 14.36
C PRO A 227 2.37 -19.77 14.23
N VAL A 228 1.75 -20.94 14.40
CA VAL A 228 0.27 -21.04 14.39
C VAL A 228 -0.31 -20.48 15.69
N ASN A 229 0.27 -20.84 16.83
CA ASN A 229 -0.16 -20.38 18.14
C ASN A 229 0.73 -19.25 18.67
N ALA A 230 0.17 -18.42 19.56
CA ALA A 230 0.92 -17.34 20.17
C ALA A 230 2.09 -17.89 21.00
N GLN A 231 3.32 -17.52 20.65
CA GLN A 231 4.48 -17.82 21.48
C GLN A 231 4.61 -16.86 22.66
N ASN A 232 5.23 -17.32 23.76
CA ASN A 232 5.51 -16.52 24.94
C ASN A 232 6.44 -15.33 24.59
N LYS A 233 5.83 -14.16 24.34
CA LYS A 233 6.58 -12.93 24.05
C LYS A 233 7.18 -12.33 25.32
N LYS A 234 8.40 -11.80 25.19
CA LYS A 234 9.10 -11.06 26.26
C LYS A 234 8.74 -9.56 26.22
N GLY A 235 8.89 -8.87 27.35
CA GLY A 235 8.69 -7.41 27.45
C GLY A 235 7.23 -6.96 27.33
N ARG A 236 6.99 -5.74 26.82
CA ARG A 236 5.63 -5.15 26.72
C ARG A 236 4.64 -6.02 25.93
N ALA A 237 5.11 -6.81 24.98
CA ALA A 237 4.28 -7.73 24.21
C ALA A 237 3.72 -8.89 25.04
N LYS A 238 4.27 -9.18 26.22
CA LYS A 238 3.72 -10.17 27.17
C LYS A 238 2.31 -9.80 27.63
N HIS A 239 2.00 -8.51 27.76
CA HIS A 239 0.71 -8.02 28.23
C HIS A 239 -0.30 -7.71 27.11
N ALA A 240 0.08 -7.87 25.83
CA ALA A 240 -0.82 -7.61 24.72
C ALA A 240 -1.91 -8.68 24.64
N MET A 241 -3.18 -8.30 24.76
CA MET A 241 -4.32 -9.24 24.72
C MET A 241 -4.37 -10.06 23.42
N MET A 242 -3.85 -9.52 22.31
CA MET A 242 -3.79 -10.22 21.03
C MET A 242 -2.37 -10.36 20.50
N ASN A 243 -2.12 -11.43 19.73
CA ASN A 243 -0.88 -11.64 18.99
C ASN A 243 -1.12 -11.61 17.48
N VAL A 244 -0.78 -10.50 16.83
CA VAL A 244 -0.95 -10.32 15.37
C VAL A 244 0.01 -11.14 14.51
N ASP A 245 1.03 -11.78 15.10
CA ASP A 245 2.06 -12.54 14.38
C ASP A 245 1.71 -14.02 14.16
N THR A 246 0.55 -14.48 14.65
CA THR A 246 0.10 -15.86 14.40
C THR A 246 -0.28 -16.06 12.94
N ALA A 247 -0.11 -17.27 12.43
CA ALA A 247 -0.42 -17.61 11.04
C ALA A 247 -1.84 -17.21 10.64
N PHE A 248 -2.84 -17.49 11.49
CA PHE A 248 -4.23 -17.12 11.24
C PHE A 248 -4.41 -15.60 11.11
N ASN A 249 -3.89 -14.84 12.07
CA ASN A 249 -4.02 -13.37 12.07
C ASN A 249 -3.28 -12.76 10.86
N GLN A 250 -2.11 -13.28 10.50
CA GLN A 250 -1.39 -12.86 9.30
C GLN A 250 -2.18 -13.17 8.02
N ALA A 251 -2.80 -14.35 7.92
CA ALA A 251 -3.66 -14.72 6.80
C ALA A 251 -4.90 -13.81 6.70
N MET A 252 -5.57 -13.50 7.81
CA MET A 252 -6.71 -12.57 7.84
C MET A 252 -6.32 -11.14 7.43
N ALA A 253 -5.13 -10.69 7.83
CA ALA A 253 -4.60 -9.40 7.40
C ALA A 253 -4.33 -9.36 5.88
N CYS A 254 -3.77 -10.43 5.31
CA CYS A 254 -3.64 -10.57 3.86
C CYS A 254 -5.01 -10.60 3.17
N GLY A 255 -5.96 -11.37 3.71
CA GLY A 255 -7.34 -11.44 3.25
C GLY A 255 -8.00 -10.06 3.18
N TYR A 256 -7.83 -9.23 4.21
CA TYR A 256 -8.31 -7.85 4.23
C TYR A 256 -7.77 -7.00 3.05
N TYR A 257 -6.46 -7.07 2.78
CA TYR A 257 -5.84 -6.28 1.72
C TYR A 257 -6.17 -6.81 0.32
N LEU A 258 -6.22 -8.13 0.13
CA LEU A 258 -6.63 -8.76 -1.13
C LEU A 258 -8.11 -8.49 -1.44
N LEU A 259 -9.00 -8.60 -0.44
CA LEU A 259 -10.40 -8.19 -0.58
C LEU A 259 -10.53 -6.71 -0.93
N SER A 260 -9.69 -5.85 -0.35
CA SER A 260 -9.66 -4.43 -0.71
C SER A 260 -9.38 -4.21 -2.19
N TYR A 261 -8.53 -5.04 -2.80
CA TYR A 261 -8.24 -4.99 -4.23
C TYR A 261 -9.41 -5.51 -5.08
N PHE A 262 -9.92 -6.70 -4.79
CA PHE A 262 -10.98 -7.33 -5.60
C PHE A 262 -12.33 -6.62 -5.51
N THR A 263 -12.67 -6.06 -4.34
CA THR A 263 -13.98 -5.44 -4.10
C THR A 263 -13.98 -3.92 -4.20
N ALA A 264 -12.80 -3.30 -4.16
CA ALA A 264 -12.61 -1.88 -3.96
C ALA A 264 -13.32 -1.31 -2.71
N PHE A 265 -13.76 -2.13 -1.74
CA PHE A 265 -14.50 -1.66 -0.57
C PHE A 265 -13.69 -0.75 0.37
N ASN A 266 -14.38 0.15 1.07
CA ASN A 266 -13.78 0.95 2.14
C ASN A 266 -13.54 0.08 3.39
N THR A 267 -12.67 0.55 4.29
CA THR A 267 -12.38 -0.12 5.57
C THR A 267 -13.65 -0.55 6.31
N SER A 268 -14.61 0.36 6.54
CA SER A 268 -15.83 0.00 7.28
C SER A 268 -16.67 -1.07 6.59
N GLN A 269 -16.67 -1.11 5.26
CA GLN A 269 -17.42 -2.10 4.49
C GLN A 269 -16.76 -3.47 4.60
N LEU A 270 -15.43 -3.53 4.47
CA LEU A 270 -14.65 -4.76 4.65
C LEU A 270 -14.80 -5.35 6.06
N LEU A 271 -14.80 -4.48 7.09
CA LEU A 271 -15.00 -4.87 8.49
C LEU A 271 -16.43 -5.31 8.80
N ASP A 272 -17.40 -4.88 8.00
CA ASP A 272 -18.81 -5.22 8.21
C ASP A 272 -19.25 -6.50 7.49
N LEU A 273 -18.41 -7.09 6.64
CA LEU A 273 -18.68 -8.36 5.94
C LEU A 273 -18.93 -9.50 6.94
N CYS A 274 -19.97 -10.27 6.69
CA CYS A 274 -20.38 -11.43 7.49
C CYS A 274 -20.65 -12.65 6.62
N HIS A 275 -20.68 -13.82 7.24
CA HIS A 275 -21.27 -15.02 6.67
C HIS A 275 -22.80 -14.98 6.75
N PRO A 276 -23.51 -15.78 5.92
CA PRO A 276 -22.97 -16.50 4.75
C PRO A 276 -22.74 -15.56 3.56
N VAL A 277 -21.70 -15.84 2.77
CA VAL A 277 -21.48 -15.15 1.49
C VAL A 277 -22.20 -15.90 0.38
N THR A 278 -23.03 -15.18 -0.39
CA THR A 278 -23.87 -15.78 -1.43
C THR A 278 -23.05 -16.09 -2.69
N TRP A 279 -23.12 -17.33 -3.17
CA TRP A 279 -22.61 -17.76 -4.47
C TRP A 279 -23.69 -17.58 -5.55
N ILE A 280 -23.28 -17.16 -6.74
CA ILE A 280 -24.14 -16.91 -7.90
C ILE A 280 -23.45 -17.43 -9.15
N GLU A 281 -24.19 -18.12 -10.01
CA GLU A 281 -23.76 -18.52 -11.35
C GLU A 281 -24.54 -17.72 -12.39
N ASP A 282 -23.83 -17.08 -13.33
CA ASP A 282 -24.43 -16.39 -14.47
C ASP A 282 -23.73 -16.87 -15.75
N LYS A 283 -24.49 -17.46 -16.69
CA LYS A 283 -24.01 -17.91 -18.01
C LYS A 283 -22.73 -18.76 -17.96
N SER A 284 -22.69 -19.78 -17.09
CA SER A 284 -21.54 -20.68 -16.87
C SER A 284 -20.32 -20.01 -16.22
N VAL A 285 -20.52 -18.86 -15.56
CA VAL A 285 -19.48 -18.12 -14.88
C VAL A 285 -19.85 -17.91 -13.42
N GLU A 286 -18.95 -18.29 -12.52
CA GLU A 286 -19.16 -18.27 -11.08
C GLU A 286 -18.73 -16.94 -10.44
N TYR A 287 -19.54 -16.47 -9.49
CA TYR A 287 -19.30 -15.25 -8.72
C TYR A 287 -19.68 -15.44 -7.25
N TYR A 288 -18.89 -14.85 -6.36
CA TYR A 288 -19.28 -14.60 -4.98
C TYR A 288 -19.80 -13.17 -4.84
N ARG A 289 -21.03 -13.05 -4.34
CA ARG A 289 -21.69 -11.79 -4.04
C ARG A 289 -21.41 -11.40 -2.60
N LEU A 290 -20.66 -10.32 -2.42
CA LEU A 290 -20.38 -9.70 -1.13
C LEU A 290 -21.23 -8.44 -0.95
N THR A 291 -22.02 -8.41 0.13
CA THR A 291 -22.84 -7.26 0.51
C THR A 291 -22.31 -6.61 1.78
N ALA A 292 -22.33 -5.28 1.83
CA ALA A 292 -21.96 -4.53 3.03
C ALA A 292 -22.82 -3.27 3.19
N HIS A 293 -23.09 -2.86 4.42
CA HIS A 293 -23.90 -1.68 4.68
C HIS A 293 -23.05 -0.40 4.85
N LYS A 294 -23.32 0.63 4.06
CA LYS A 294 -22.63 1.93 4.12
C LYS A 294 -23.39 2.91 5.01
N ARG A 295 -23.14 2.86 6.33
CA ARG A 295 -23.84 3.67 7.36
C ARG A 295 -24.00 5.16 7.01
N ARG A 296 -22.94 5.82 6.52
CA ARG A 296 -22.96 7.28 6.23
C ARG A 296 -23.81 7.66 5.01
N ALA A 297 -24.09 6.71 4.12
CA ALA A 297 -24.93 6.91 2.94
C ALA A 297 -26.28 6.17 3.07
N ASN A 298 -26.50 5.51 4.22
CA ASN A 298 -27.63 4.62 4.50
C ASN A 298 -28.01 3.73 3.30
N LYS A 299 -27.01 3.03 2.73
CA LYS A 299 -27.18 2.23 1.52
C LYS A 299 -26.38 0.94 1.60
N GLU A 300 -26.98 -0.14 1.13
CA GLU A 300 -26.29 -1.40 0.87
C GLU A 300 -25.40 -1.29 -0.38
N VAL A 301 -24.17 -1.77 -0.27
CA VAL A 301 -23.22 -1.85 -1.38
C VAL A 301 -22.95 -3.30 -1.72
N LEU A 302 -22.66 -3.52 -2.99
CA LEU A 302 -22.49 -4.84 -3.59
C LEU A 302 -21.14 -4.90 -4.30
N SER A 303 -20.46 -6.04 -4.21
CA SER A 303 -19.37 -6.41 -5.09
C SER A 303 -19.50 -7.87 -5.50
N LEU A 304 -19.16 -8.16 -6.76
CA LEU A 304 -19.07 -9.51 -7.29
C LEU A 304 -17.59 -9.85 -7.46
N VAL A 305 -17.15 -10.97 -6.90
CA VAL A 305 -15.78 -11.47 -7.03
C VAL A 305 -15.82 -12.83 -7.71
N GLY A 306 -15.21 -12.95 -8.88
CA GLY A 306 -15.29 -14.14 -9.73
C GLY A 306 -15.17 -13.77 -11.20
N GLY A 307 -15.59 -14.67 -12.10
CA GLY A 307 -15.56 -14.42 -13.54
C GLY A 307 -14.53 -15.26 -14.33
N GLU A 308 -14.76 -15.39 -15.65
CA GLU A 308 -13.82 -16.03 -16.61
C GLU A 308 -12.41 -15.41 -16.58
N VAL A 309 -12.32 -14.11 -16.26
CA VAL A 309 -11.07 -13.33 -16.28
C VAL A 309 -10.22 -13.54 -15.01
N HIS A 310 -10.76 -14.16 -13.95
CA HIS A 310 -10.13 -14.16 -12.62
C HIS A 310 -10.26 -15.48 -11.82
N LYS A 311 -9.93 -16.65 -12.40
CA LYS A 311 -9.91 -17.96 -11.69
C LYS A 311 -9.17 -17.94 -10.33
N LYS A 312 -8.02 -17.23 -10.24
CA LYS A 312 -7.27 -17.07 -8.96
C LYS A 312 -8.05 -16.30 -7.88
N SER A 313 -9.00 -15.45 -8.26
CA SER A 313 -9.83 -14.70 -7.30
C SER A 313 -10.91 -15.58 -6.67
N LEU A 314 -11.47 -16.54 -7.43
CA LEU A 314 -12.39 -17.55 -6.91
C LEU A 314 -11.69 -18.42 -5.86
N GLN A 315 -10.54 -18.99 -6.22
CA GLN A 315 -9.73 -19.80 -5.30
C GLN A 315 -9.39 -19.04 -4.01
N PHE A 316 -9.05 -17.75 -4.13
CA PHE A 316 -8.78 -16.89 -2.98
C PHE A 316 -10.00 -16.73 -2.07
N ILE A 317 -11.16 -16.40 -2.64
CA ILE A 317 -12.39 -16.22 -1.86
C ILE A 317 -12.83 -17.51 -1.20
N GLU A 318 -12.80 -18.63 -1.92
CA GLU A 318 -13.14 -19.95 -1.38
C GLU A 318 -12.23 -20.33 -0.21
N THR A 319 -10.93 -20.13 -0.36
CA THR A 319 -9.96 -20.41 0.69
C THR A 319 -10.18 -19.48 1.90
N LEU A 320 -10.50 -18.21 1.67
CA LEU A 320 -10.82 -17.26 2.75
C LEU A 320 -12.11 -17.63 3.49
N LEU A 321 -13.15 -18.04 2.76
CA LEU A 321 -14.42 -18.49 3.34
C LEU A 321 -14.21 -19.74 4.18
N ALA A 322 -13.52 -20.75 3.63
CA ALA A 322 -13.20 -21.98 4.35
C ALA A 322 -12.38 -21.70 5.61
N LEU A 323 -11.36 -20.85 5.52
CA LEU A 323 -10.51 -20.50 6.66
C LEU A 323 -11.30 -19.75 7.73
N SER A 324 -12.13 -18.80 7.31
CA SER A 324 -12.96 -17.99 8.21
C SER A 324 -14.00 -18.85 8.95
N LEU A 325 -14.68 -19.77 8.25
CA LEU A 325 -15.67 -20.66 8.85
C LEU A 325 -15.05 -21.72 9.77
N LYS A 326 -13.85 -22.21 9.44
CA LYS A 326 -13.18 -23.23 10.26
C LYS A 326 -12.91 -22.78 11.69
N TYR A 327 -12.58 -21.51 11.86
CA TYR A 327 -12.28 -20.91 13.17
C TYR A 327 -13.45 -20.07 13.69
N SER A 328 -14.63 -20.12 13.04
CA SER A 328 -15.78 -19.35 13.49
C SER A 328 -16.54 -20.04 14.62
N THR A 329 -17.10 -19.24 15.53
CA THR A 329 -17.93 -19.74 16.64
C THR A 329 -19.42 -19.78 16.29
N GLY A 330 -19.82 -19.02 15.27
CA GLY A 330 -21.20 -18.88 14.80
C GLY A 330 -21.30 -18.84 13.27
N THR A 331 -22.53 -19.02 12.78
CA THR A 331 -22.87 -19.11 11.34
C THR A 331 -23.05 -17.74 10.66
N ASN A 332 -23.33 -16.69 11.45
CA ASN A 332 -23.46 -15.30 10.98
C ASN A 332 -22.29 -14.40 11.44
N ASP A 333 -21.15 -15.01 11.75
CA ASP A 333 -19.98 -14.31 12.23
C ASP A 333 -19.36 -13.41 11.15
N LYS A 334 -18.49 -12.51 11.60
CA LYS A 334 -17.71 -11.65 10.71
C LYS A 334 -16.85 -12.49 9.79
N LEU A 335 -16.73 -12.08 8.52
CA LEU A 335 -15.87 -12.75 7.56
C LEU A 335 -14.39 -12.57 7.92
N LEU A 336 -14.03 -11.36 8.36
CA LEU A 336 -12.67 -11.00 8.78
C LEU A 336 -12.66 -10.67 10.28
N TYR A 337 -11.85 -11.39 11.04
CA TYR A 337 -11.68 -11.19 12.47
C TYR A 337 -10.27 -11.58 12.89
N TRP A 338 -9.93 -11.24 14.14
CA TRP A 338 -8.72 -11.69 14.80
C TRP A 338 -9.04 -12.81 15.78
N LEU A 339 -8.05 -13.67 16.03
CA LEU A 339 -8.05 -14.56 17.20
C LEU A 339 -7.13 -13.98 18.27
N ASP A 340 -7.60 -13.96 19.51
CA ASP A 340 -6.77 -13.64 20.67
C ASP A 340 -5.94 -14.85 21.13
N ARG A 341 -5.33 -14.75 22.32
CA ARG A 341 -4.45 -15.82 22.83
C ARG A 341 -5.21 -17.08 23.23
N ASP A 342 -6.47 -16.93 23.59
CA ASP A 342 -7.33 -18.00 24.07
C ASP A 342 -8.07 -18.67 22.91
N GLY A 343 -7.88 -18.15 21.68
CA GLY A 343 -8.57 -18.62 20.48
C GLY A 343 -9.94 -17.96 20.29
N GLU A 344 -10.24 -16.90 21.04
CA GLU A 344 -11.53 -16.22 20.96
C GLU A 344 -11.52 -15.14 19.88
N GLN A 345 -12.68 -14.95 19.24
CA GLN A 345 -12.83 -13.97 18.18
C GLN A 345 -12.82 -12.54 18.69
N ARG A 346 -12.09 -11.68 17.98
CA ARG A 346 -12.04 -10.23 18.20
C ARG A 346 -12.25 -9.48 16.89
N ALA A 347 -12.93 -8.33 16.97
CA ALA A 347 -13.17 -7.49 15.80
C ALA A 347 -11.88 -6.98 15.15
N LEU A 348 -11.83 -6.98 13.82
CA LEU A 348 -10.67 -6.55 13.08
C LEU A 348 -10.45 -5.02 13.22
N SER A 349 -9.37 -4.59 13.89
CA SER A 349 -8.97 -3.18 14.01
C SER A 349 -7.94 -2.76 12.94
N SER A 350 -8.15 -1.58 12.33
CA SER A 350 -7.20 -0.99 11.38
C SER A 350 -5.84 -0.64 12.00
N THR A 351 -5.83 -0.31 13.29
CA THR A 351 -4.59 0.00 14.03
C THR A 351 -3.73 -1.25 14.18
N LEU A 352 -4.37 -2.40 14.41
CA LEU A 352 -3.68 -3.68 14.51
C LEU A 352 -3.20 -4.21 13.16
N LEU A 353 -3.89 -3.90 12.06
CA LEU A 353 -3.42 -4.23 10.71
C LEU A 353 -2.04 -3.63 10.43
N ILE A 354 -1.74 -2.41 10.90
CA ILE A 354 -0.40 -1.80 10.75
C ILE A 354 0.66 -2.60 11.54
N ASN A 355 0.30 -3.09 12.72
CA ASN A 355 1.21 -3.84 13.60
C ASN A 355 1.58 -5.23 13.07
N THR A 356 0.86 -5.75 12.07
CA THR A 356 1.25 -7.00 11.39
C THR A 356 2.59 -6.86 10.66
N GLN A 357 2.99 -5.64 10.31
CA GLN A 357 4.21 -5.31 9.57
C GLN A 357 4.35 -6.05 8.23
N LEU A 358 3.23 -6.41 7.59
CA LEU A 358 3.21 -7.14 6.32
C LEU A 358 4.11 -6.51 5.25
N SER A 359 4.13 -5.18 5.12
CA SER A 359 4.99 -4.51 4.14
C SER A 359 6.48 -4.77 4.36
N GLY A 360 6.93 -4.81 5.63
CA GLY A 360 8.32 -5.11 5.96
C GLY A 360 8.62 -6.61 5.86
N ARG A 361 7.73 -7.46 6.41
CA ARG A 361 7.85 -8.93 6.40
C ARG A 361 7.93 -9.49 4.99
N LEU A 362 7.09 -8.98 4.09
CA LEU A 362 7.02 -9.38 2.69
C LEU A 362 7.91 -8.52 1.79
N LEU A 363 8.75 -7.65 2.37
CA LEU A 363 9.72 -6.80 1.67
C LEU A 363 9.10 -5.96 0.53
N LEU A 364 7.88 -5.45 0.75
CA LEU A 364 7.12 -4.61 -0.20
C LEU A 364 7.71 -3.21 -0.22
N MET A 365 8.81 -3.03 -0.96
CA MET A 365 9.44 -1.73 -1.13
C MET A 365 8.56 -0.77 -1.91
N SER A 366 8.56 0.51 -1.50
CA SER A 366 7.92 1.57 -2.25
C SER A 366 8.85 2.15 -3.30
N ASP A 367 8.29 2.64 -4.40
CA ASP A 367 9.03 3.39 -5.42
C ASP A 367 9.75 4.63 -4.83
N GLY A 368 9.24 5.15 -3.71
CA GLY A 368 9.84 6.27 -2.98
C GLY A 368 11.13 5.93 -2.22
N ALA A 369 11.46 4.64 -2.02
CA ALA A 369 12.56 4.22 -1.15
C ALA A 369 13.91 4.81 -1.57
N PHE A 370 14.15 4.91 -2.88
CA PHE A 370 15.39 5.45 -3.45
C PHE A 370 15.69 6.89 -3.00
N LYS A 371 14.65 7.70 -2.77
CA LYS A 371 14.80 9.10 -2.32
C LYS A 371 15.47 9.21 -0.95
N SER A 372 15.34 8.17 -0.12
CA SER A 372 15.93 8.13 1.23
C SER A 372 17.37 7.60 1.26
N ILE A 373 17.86 6.98 0.18
CA ILE A 373 19.17 6.32 0.16
C ILE A 373 20.33 7.27 0.52
N PRO A 374 20.45 8.47 -0.08
CA PRO A 374 21.57 9.37 0.26
C PRO A 374 21.61 9.75 1.74
N TYR A 375 20.44 10.01 2.33
CA TYR A 375 20.29 10.32 3.75
C TYR A 375 20.68 9.13 4.64
N LEU A 376 20.18 7.93 4.31
CA LEU A 376 20.49 6.71 5.05
C LEU A 376 21.98 6.33 4.94
N MET A 377 22.62 6.57 3.79
CA MET A 377 24.06 6.36 3.61
C MET A 377 24.90 7.30 4.50
N GLY A 378 24.45 8.54 4.71
CA GLY A 378 25.09 9.46 5.65
C GLY A 378 25.08 8.91 7.09
N ILE A 379 23.93 8.40 7.54
CA ILE A 379 23.81 7.75 8.86
C ILE A 379 24.69 6.49 8.93
N HIS A 380 24.67 5.67 7.88
CA HIS A 380 25.42 4.43 7.81
C HIS A 380 26.93 4.63 7.89
N ALA A 381 27.47 5.66 7.23
CA ALA A 381 28.88 6.03 7.32
C ALA A 381 29.29 6.29 8.78
N HIS A 382 28.50 7.11 9.48
CA HIS A 382 28.76 7.43 10.88
C HIS A 382 28.60 6.22 11.82
N PHE A 383 27.67 5.32 11.49
CA PHE A 383 27.52 4.05 12.21
C PHE A 383 28.74 3.15 12.09
N ILE A 384 29.31 3.00 10.90
CA ILE A 384 30.53 2.20 10.72
C ILE A 384 31.67 2.79 11.54
N GLU A 385 31.89 4.11 11.47
CA GLU A 385 32.94 4.80 12.24
C GLU A 385 32.82 4.60 13.75
N THR A 386 31.62 4.83 14.30
CA THR A 386 31.38 4.74 15.75
C THR A 386 31.34 3.30 16.24
N SER A 387 30.86 2.35 15.42
CA SER A 387 30.74 0.94 15.80
C SER A 387 32.06 0.28 16.22
N SER A 388 33.17 0.74 15.64
CA SER A 388 34.53 0.32 16.04
C SER A 388 34.84 0.58 17.52
N LYS A 389 34.18 1.59 18.11
CA LYS A 389 34.29 1.98 19.52
C LYS A 389 33.24 1.30 20.42
N GLY A 390 32.46 0.36 19.87
CA GLY A 390 31.44 -0.40 20.60
C GLY A 390 30.10 0.32 20.80
N TYR A 391 29.83 1.40 20.07
CA TYR A 391 28.55 2.12 20.11
C TYR A 391 28.17 2.67 18.75
N ILE A 392 26.91 3.05 18.56
CA ILE A 392 26.51 3.93 17.46
C ILE A 392 25.85 5.16 18.03
N GLU A 393 26.06 6.29 17.37
CA GLU A 393 25.42 7.57 17.67
C GLU A 393 24.69 8.07 16.43
N PHE A 394 23.54 8.72 16.63
CA PHE A 394 22.81 9.43 15.58
C PHE A 394 21.81 10.40 16.18
N ASP A 395 21.34 11.31 15.35
CA ASP A 395 20.21 12.16 15.67
C ASP A 395 18.90 11.39 15.46
N GLU A 396 18.28 10.98 16.55
CA GLU A 396 16.95 10.41 16.51
C GLU A 396 15.92 11.50 16.18
N VAL A 397 15.23 11.33 15.06
CA VAL A 397 14.29 12.33 14.56
C VAL A 397 12.88 12.03 15.06
N LYS A 398 12.32 12.94 15.85
CA LYS A 398 10.98 12.81 16.43
C LYS A 398 10.14 14.05 16.18
N LEU A 399 8.83 13.85 16.17
CA LEU A 399 7.86 14.93 16.26
C LEU A 399 7.38 15.07 17.69
N VAL A 400 7.78 16.16 18.36
CA VAL A 400 7.30 16.52 19.69
C VAL A 400 6.47 17.77 19.58
N LYS A 401 5.19 17.70 19.97
CA LYS A 401 4.25 18.83 19.82
C LYS A 401 4.24 19.44 18.41
N ARG A 402 4.44 18.60 17.38
CA ARG A 402 4.51 18.97 15.96
C ARG A 402 5.80 19.66 15.53
N THR A 403 6.75 19.90 16.42
CA THR A 403 8.09 20.40 16.10
C THR A 403 9.03 19.22 15.87
N VAL A 404 9.92 19.35 14.88
CA VAL A 404 11.00 18.39 14.64
C VAL A 404 12.05 18.56 15.71
N VAL A 405 12.27 17.50 16.47
CA VAL A 405 13.30 17.41 17.51
C VAL A 405 14.31 16.36 17.10
N LYS A 406 15.59 16.73 17.13
CA LYS A 406 16.72 15.83 16.89
C LYS A 406 17.40 15.55 18.21
N ASN A 407 17.16 14.36 18.75
CA ASN A 407 17.80 13.96 20.01
C ASN A 407 18.99 13.08 19.71
N LYS A 408 20.19 13.49 20.17
CA LYS A 408 21.36 12.62 20.12
C LYS A 408 21.09 11.34 20.87
N ARG A 409 21.13 10.22 20.15
CA ARG A 409 20.85 8.89 20.68
C ARG A 409 22.08 8.02 20.53
N VAL A 410 22.56 7.51 21.66
CA VAL A 410 23.68 6.57 21.71
C VAL A 410 23.16 5.17 22.02
N ILE A 411 23.47 4.21 21.15
CA ILE A 411 23.13 2.80 21.32
C ILE A 411 24.42 2.00 21.50
N ARG A 412 24.62 1.43 22.70
CA ARG A 412 25.75 0.55 23.01
C ARG A 412 25.40 -0.93 22.82
N ARG A 413 24.20 -1.33 23.25
CA ARG A 413 23.73 -2.72 23.10
C ARG A 413 23.14 -2.92 21.71
N PHE A 414 23.52 -4.02 21.07
CA PHE A 414 23.04 -4.38 19.72
C PHE A 414 23.34 -3.33 18.64
N CYS A 415 24.39 -2.52 18.83
CA CYS A 415 24.86 -1.54 17.83
C CYS A 415 25.15 -2.22 16.49
N ASN A 416 25.84 -3.36 16.49
CA ASN A 416 26.14 -4.13 15.27
C ASN A 416 24.88 -4.54 14.51
N ARG A 417 23.82 -4.96 15.25
CA ARG A 417 22.53 -5.32 14.64
C ARG A 417 21.93 -4.13 13.88
N ARG A 418 22.07 -2.92 14.41
CA ARG A 418 21.61 -1.68 13.77
C ARG A 418 22.41 -1.32 12.52
N VAL A 419 23.73 -1.54 12.54
CA VAL A 419 24.57 -1.35 11.35
C VAL A 419 24.17 -2.34 10.26
N THR A 420 24.04 -3.63 10.60
CA THR A 420 23.67 -4.68 9.63
C THR A 420 22.26 -4.50 9.09
N THR A 421 21.27 -4.12 9.91
CA THR A 421 19.90 -3.87 9.44
C THR A 421 19.85 -2.67 8.48
N LEU A 422 20.56 -1.58 8.79
CA LEU A 422 20.64 -0.42 7.91
C LEU A 422 21.39 -0.74 6.61
N SER A 423 22.47 -1.52 6.70
CA SER A 423 23.24 -1.99 5.54
C SER A 423 22.38 -2.81 4.59
N PHE A 424 21.59 -3.74 5.14
CA PHE A 424 20.62 -4.52 4.37
C PHE A 424 19.61 -3.61 3.65
N ALA A 425 19.02 -2.64 4.35
CA ALA A 425 18.02 -1.75 3.76
C ALA A 425 18.60 -0.96 2.57
N ILE A 426 19.78 -0.35 2.75
CA ILE A 426 20.43 0.44 1.72
C ILE A 426 20.82 -0.45 0.53
N LEU A 427 21.51 -1.56 0.77
CA LEU A 427 21.98 -2.45 -0.28
C LEU A 427 20.81 -3.06 -1.08
N HIS A 428 19.77 -3.54 -0.39
CA HIS A 428 18.58 -4.06 -1.05
C HIS A 428 17.89 -2.99 -1.92
N ALA A 429 17.78 -1.76 -1.43
CA ALA A 429 17.17 -0.67 -2.16
C ALA A 429 17.97 -0.30 -3.42
N ILE A 430 19.30 -0.28 -3.34
CA ILE A 430 20.19 -0.02 -4.48
C ILE A 430 20.05 -1.13 -5.54
N ILE A 431 20.09 -2.40 -5.13
CA ILE A 431 20.00 -3.54 -6.03
C ILE A 431 18.67 -3.55 -6.77
N VAL A 432 17.55 -3.38 -6.07
CA VAL A 432 16.20 -3.41 -6.68
C VAL A 432 15.96 -2.21 -7.60
N ALA A 433 16.59 -1.06 -7.33
CA ALA A 433 16.45 0.12 -8.19
C ALA A 433 17.14 -0.06 -9.56
N HIS A 434 18.17 -0.91 -9.64
CA HIS A 434 18.98 -1.06 -10.84
C HIS A 434 18.29 -1.92 -11.92
N PRO A 435 18.18 -1.46 -13.18
CA PRO A 435 17.47 -2.19 -14.25
C PRO A 435 17.99 -3.61 -14.53
N LYS A 436 19.31 -3.82 -14.50
CA LYS A 436 19.94 -5.14 -14.77
C LYS A 436 19.59 -6.23 -13.74
N ASN A 437 19.08 -5.85 -12.56
CA ASN A 437 18.71 -6.81 -11.51
C ASN A 437 17.20 -7.13 -11.50
N ARG A 438 16.43 -6.67 -12.49
CA ARG A 438 14.96 -6.82 -12.50
C ARG A 438 14.51 -8.27 -12.69
N SER A 439 15.30 -9.09 -13.37
CA SER A 439 15.04 -10.51 -13.64
C SER A 439 15.49 -11.43 -12.49
N GLU A 440 16.59 -11.11 -11.80
CA GLU A 440 17.15 -11.93 -10.73
C GLU A 440 16.83 -11.37 -9.34
N GLY A 441 15.95 -12.07 -8.62
CA GLY A 441 15.69 -11.76 -7.22
C GLY A 441 16.90 -12.07 -6.35
N VAL A 442 17.78 -11.09 -6.12
CA VAL A 442 18.97 -11.28 -5.30
C VAL A 442 18.58 -11.45 -3.83
N ASN A 443 18.87 -12.63 -3.28
CA ASN A 443 18.73 -12.88 -1.86
C ASN A 443 20.01 -12.42 -1.14
N LEU A 444 19.91 -11.40 -0.27
CA LEU A 444 21.07 -10.90 0.47
C LEU A 444 21.44 -11.77 1.68
N LYS A 445 20.59 -12.73 2.03
CA LYS A 445 20.83 -13.66 3.14
C LYS A 445 21.88 -14.68 2.73
N HIS A 446 22.78 -15.04 3.63
CA HIS A 446 23.84 -16.04 3.41
C HIS A 446 24.86 -15.72 2.31
N ILE A 447 24.93 -14.48 1.81
CA ILE A 447 26.03 -14.05 0.93
C ILE A 447 27.33 -14.06 1.73
N ILE A 448 28.38 -14.67 1.17
CA ILE A 448 29.70 -14.76 1.80
C ILE A 448 30.76 -13.93 1.06
N LEU A 449 31.79 -13.53 1.81
CA LEU A 449 32.98 -12.83 1.33
C LEU A 449 34.06 -13.83 0.87
N PRO A 450 34.96 -13.44 -0.06
CA PRO A 450 35.08 -12.12 -0.70
C PRO A 450 34.11 -11.92 -1.87
N LEU A 451 33.77 -10.65 -2.14
CA LEU A 451 33.04 -10.26 -3.35
C LEU A 451 34.02 -10.06 -4.50
N LYS A 452 33.66 -10.51 -5.71
CA LYS A 452 34.39 -10.21 -6.94
C LYS A 452 33.69 -9.06 -7.66
N LYS A 453 34.45 -8.03 -8.03
CA LYS A 453 33.94 -6.80 -8.64
C LYS A 453 34.47 -6.72 -10.07
N ASN A 454 33.58 -6.52 -11.03
CA ASN A 454 33.91 -6.30 -12.43
C ASN A 454 33.22 -4.99 -12.88
N LEU A 455 33.98 -4.10 -13.52
CA LEU A 455 33.46 -2.84 -14.03
C LEU A 455 33.19 -2.97 -15.52
N GLU A 456 31.93 -2.79 -15.92
CA GLU A 456 31.48 -2.82 -17.31
C GLU A 456 30.61 -1.59 -17.56
N ASP A 457 31.02 -0.68 -18.44
CA ASP A 457 30.25 0.50 -18.87
C ASP A 457 29.72 1.40 -17.72
N GLY A 458 30.55 1.64 -16.68
CA GLY A 458 30.16 2.45 -15.52
C GLY A 458 29.20 1.75 -14.54
N ILE A 459 28.90 0.47 -14.78
CA ILE A 459 28.11 -0.39 -13.92
C ILE A 459 29.06 -1.36 -13.22
N LEU A 460 28.92 -1.46 -11.90
CA LEU A 460 29.67 -2.39 -11.08
C LEU A 460 28.90 -3.70 -10.99
N ARG A 461 29.38 -4.74 -11.66
CA ARG A 461 28.92 -6.12 -11.47
C ARG A 461 29.64 -6.73 -10.27
N VAL A 462 28.87 -7.29 -9.35
CA VAL A 462 29.35 -7.91 -8.11
C VAL A 462 28.95 -9.37 -8.12
N ASP A 463 29.95 -10.25 -8.24
CA ASP A 463 29.77 -11.70 -8.17
C ASP A 463 30.13 -12.20 -6.76
N PHE A 464 29.35 -13.13 -6.24
CA PHE A 464 29.49 -13.65 -4.88
C PHE A 464 29.06 -15.12 -4.78
N TYR A 465 29.38 -15.74 -3.65
CA TYR A 465 28.91 -17.09 -3.32
C TYR A 465 27.92 -17.02 -2.17
N TYR A 466 27.02 -17.99 -2.13
CA TYR A 466 26.19 -18.30 -0.98
C TYR A 466 26.86 -19.36 -0.11
N GLU A 467 26.42 -19.46 1.15
CA GLU A 467 26.90 -20.48 2.10
C GLU A 467 26.75 -21.93 1.59
N ASN A 468 25.73 -22.21 0.78
CA ASN A 468 25.50 -23.53 0.17
C ASN A 468 26.39 -23.80 -1.07
N GLY A 469 27.30 -22.88 -1.42
CA GLY A 469 28.20 -22.99 -2.57
C GLY A 469 27.63 -22.50 -3.90
N THR A 470 26.36 -22.10 -3.97
CA THR A 470 25.80 -21.54 -5.21
C THR A 470 26.38 -20.15 -5.49
N GLN A 471 26.54 -19.81 -6.76
CA GLN A 471 27.00 -18.49 -7.17
C GLN A 471 25.81 -17.56 -7.42
N GLY A 472 25.98 -16.27 -7.12
CA GLY A 472 25.03 -15.22 -7.46
C GLY A 472 25.77 -13.98 -7.98
N SER A 473 25.03 -13.09 -8.62
CA SER A 473 25.56 -11.79 -9.04
C SER A 473 24.52 -10.68 -8.93
N PHE A 474 24.97 -9.45 -8.78
CA PHE A 474 24.11 -8.27 -8.89
C PHE A 474 24.88 -7.08 -9.46
N SER A 475 24.18 -6.16 -10.10
CA SER A 475 24.73 -4.92 -10.67
C SER A 475 24.32 -3.69 -9.88
N ILE A 476 25.24 -2.75 -9.65
CA ILE A 476 24.95 -1.45 -9.03
C ILE A 476 25.65 -0.32 -9.77
N ASP A 477 25.13 0.90 -9.66
CA ASP A 477 25.82 2.09 -10.18
C ASP A 477 27.17 2.27 -9.47
N ILE A 478 28.22 2.67 -10.21
CA ILE A 478 29.57 2.91 -9.67
C ILE A 478 29.60 3.88 -8.48
N LYS A 479 28.67 4.84 -8.40
CA LYS A 479 28.55 5.78 -7.27
C LYS A 479 28.35 5.11 -5.91
N TYR A 480 27.91 3.85 -5.90
CA TYR A 480 27.71 3.06 -4.67
C TYR A 480 28.90 2.17 -4.31
N GLU A 481 29.97 2.16 -5.10
CA GLU A 481 31.15 1.33 -4.85
C GLU A 481 31.75 1.57 -3.46
N ASN A 482 31.98 2.83 -3.08
CA ASN A 482 32.56 3.19 -1.79
C ASN A 482 31.65 2.77 -0.60
N PHE A 483 30.33 2.68 -0.81
CA PHE A 483 29.44 2.11 0.20
C PHE A 483 29.64 0.59 0.32
N LEU A 484 29.72 -0.12 -0.81
CA LEU A 484 29.92 -1.57 -0.81
C LEU A 484 31.28 -1.96 -0.21
N GLU A 485 32.33 -1.20 -0.50
CA GLU A 485 33.66 -1.42 0.08
C GLU A 485 33.68 -1.23 1.59
N ARG A 486 33.09 -0.13 2.08
CA ARG A 486 32.95 0.11 3.52
C ARG A 486 32.14 -0.98 4.20
N LEU A 487 31.09 -1.47 3.56
CA LEU A 487 30.28 -2.58 4.06
C LEU A 487 31.09 -3.88 4.15
N ALA A 488 31.80 -4.25 3.08
CA ALA A 488 32.62 -5.46 3.04
C ALA A 488 33.76 -5.39 4.08
N ALA A 489 34.44 -4.24 4.19
CA ALA A 489 35.47 -4.02 5.19
C ALA A 489 34.91 -4.15 6.61
N TYR A 490 33.77 -3.51 6.90
CA TYR A 490 33.08 -3.65 8.18
C TYR A 490 32.74 -5.12 8.49
N ALA A 491 32.18 -5.86 7.53
CA ALA A 491 31.85 -7.27 7.71
C ALA A 491 33.06 -8.16 8.03
N VAL A 492 34.24 -7.87 7.44
CA VAL A 492 35.50 -8.54 7.78
C VAL A 492 35.94 -8.23 9.21
N THR A 493 35.90 -6.95 9.64
CA THR A 493 36.29 -6.59 11.02
C THR A 493 35.43 -7.28 12.09
N ARG A 494 34.20 -7.64 11.73
CA ARG A 494 33.23 -8.27 12.64
C ARG A 494 33.40 -9.78 12.76
N GLN A 495 34.13 -10.44 11.86
CA GLN A 495 34.24 -11.90 11.82
C GLN A 495 35.71 -12.29 11.91
N ARG A 496 36.14 -12.87 13.04
CA ARG A 496 37.54 -13.23 13.24
C ARG A 496 37.88 -14.45 12.37
N LYS A 497 38.84 -14.29 11.45
CA LYS A 497 39.33 -15.35 10.53
C LYS A 497 39.71 -16.66 11.22
N ASN A 498 40.17 -16.61 12.47
CA ASN A 498 40.63 -17.78 13.22
C ASN A 498 39.51 -18.53 13.96
N VAL A 499 38.27 -18.03 13.96
CA VAL A 499 37.14 -18.59 14.74
C VAL A 499 35.89 -18.81 13.89
N SER A 500 35.58 -17.89 12.97
CA SER A 500 34.40 -18.00 12.10
C SER A 500 34.75 -18.80 10.84
N LYS A 501 34.14 -19.98 10.66
CA LYS A 501 34.30 -20.79 9.44
C LYS A 501 33.74 -20.10 8.19
N ILE A 502 32.72 -19.26 8.36
CA ILE A 502 31.99 -18.59 7.29
C ILE A 502 32.02 -17.08 7.54
N HIS A 503 32.22 -16.29 6.47
CA HIS A 503 32.30 -14.83 6.54
C HIS A 503 31.16 -14.21 5.74
N TYR A 504 30.04 -13.88 6.39
CA TYR A 504 28.89 -13.27 5.75
C TYR A 504 29.14 -11.81 5.37
N LEU A 505 28.52 -11.34 4.29
CA LEU A 505 28.50 -9.91 3.92
C LEU A 505 27.70 -9.08 4.94
N LEU A 506 26.63 -9.65 5.49
CA LEU A 506 25.74 -9.00 6.45
C LEU A 506 25.67 -9.81 7.75
N PRO A 507 26.72 -9.81 8.58
CA PRO A 507 26.75 -10.63 9.79
C PRO A 507 25.84 -10.05 10.89
N LEU A 508 25.00 -10.89 11.49
CA LEU A 508 24.38 -10.65 12.80
C LEU A 508 25.11 -11.46 13.87
N GLY A 509 24.77 -11.23 15.14
CA GLY A 509 25.36 -12.00 16.26
C GLY A 509 26.71 -11.46 16.74
N SER A 510 27.49 -12.33 17.37
CA SER A 510 28.77 -12.00 17.98
C SER A 510 29.93 -12.20 17.01
N GLU A 511 31.14 -11.73 17.35
CA GLU A 511 32.34 -11.96 16.50
C GLU A 511 32.75 -13.43 16.40
N LYS A 512 32.31 -14.25 17.37
CA LYS A 512 32.62 -15.68 17.46
C LYS A 512 31.57 -16.55 16.80
N GLU A 513 30.35 -16.04 16.67
CA GLU A 513 29.18 -16.78 16.22
C GLU A 513 28.31 -15.83 15.39
N ALA A 514 28.70 -15.70 14.12
CA ALA A 514 27.97 -14.90 13.16
C ALA A 514 26.70 -15.65 12.74
N SER A 515 25.57 -14.96 12.76
CA SER A 515 24.26 -15.52 12.40
C SER A 515 23.57 -14.67 11.34
N GLN A 516 22.46 -15.18 10.81
CA GLN A 516 21.55 -14.49 9.90
C GLN A 516 20.18 -14.28 10.56
N TRP A 517 19.31 -13.49 9.94
CA TRP A 517 17.97 -13.20 10.46
C TRP A 517 16.93 -14.26 10.06
N GLU A 518 15.82 -14.29 10.79
CA GLU A 518 14.60 -14.98 10.37
C GLU A 518 13.80 -14.09 9.41
N GLY A 519 13.15 -14.68 8.40
CA GLY A 519 12.39 -13.93 7.39
C GLY A 519 13.21 -13.51 6.17
N LEU A 520 12.55 -12.74 5.28
CA LEU A 520 13.16 -12.16 4.07
C LEU A 520 14.17 -11.07 4.37
N ALA A 521 13.97 -10.35 5.47
CA ALA A 521 14.78 -9.22 5.87
C ALA A 521 14.92 -9.17 7.39
N PRO A 522 16.01 -8.59 7.91
CA PRO A 522 16.10 -8.32 9.33
C PRO A 522 15.01 -7.31 9.74
N ASN A 523 14.74 -7.17 11.03
CA ASN A 523 13.71 -6.23 11.50
C ASN A 523 14.10 -4.77 11.16
N LEU A 524 13.35 -4.17 10.23
CA LEU A 524 13.55 -2.81 9.72
C LEU A 524 12.62 -1.76 10.35
N GLY A 525 11.88 -2.11 11.42
CA GLY A 525 11.05 -1.15 12.16
C GLY A 525 11.84 0.03 12.75
N GLN A 526 13.15 -0.12 12.83
CA GLN A 526 14.13 0.87 13.29
C GLN A 526 14.29 2.09 12.36
N LEU A 527 13.88 1.99 11.09
CA LEU A 527 13.94 3.11 10.14
C LEU A 527 13.15 4.33 10.64
N GLY A 528 12.11 4.12 11.46
CA GLY A 528 11.36 5.20 12.11
C GLY A 528 12.20 6.06 13.06
N ASP A 529 13.24 5.50 13.70
CA ASP A 529 14.16 6.27 14.56
C ASP A 529 14.97 7.29 13.74
N TYR A 530 15.12 7.05 12.43
CA TYR A 530 15.83 7.91 11.48
C TYR A 530 14.89 8.89 10.76
N GLY A 531 13.61 8.94 11.15
CA GLY A 531 12.61 9.80 10.52
C GLY A 531 11.99 9.24 9.22
N ILE A 532 12.27 7.99 8.87
CA ILE A 532 11.66 7.31 7.72
C ILE A 532 10.32 6.71 8.13
N HIS A 533 9.23 7.25 7.58
CA HIS A 533 7.86 6.84 7.91
C HIS A 533 7.25 5.85 6.90
N VAL A 534 6.10 5.27 7.29
CA VAL A 534 5.32 4.34 6.46
C VAL A 534 5.01 4.98 5.10
N GLY A 535 5.23 4.22 4.02
CA GLY A 535 5.04 4.69 2.65
C GLY A 535 6.28 5.34 2.03
N GLN A 536 7.33 5.64 2.79
CA GLN A 536 8.57 6.24 2.24
C GLN A 536 9.57 5.19 1.80
N PHE A 537 9.75 4.13 2.60
CA PHE A 537 10.66 3.03 2.28
C PHE A 537 9.90 1.75 1.93
N PHE A 538 8.96 1.34 2.78
CA PHE A 538 8.01 0.28 2.49
C PHE A 538 6.67 0.83 2.04
N VAL A 539 5.98 0.11 1.15
CA VAL A 539 4.63 0.42 0.70
C VAL A 539 3.71 0.55 1.91
N ASN A 540 2.94 1.63 1.93
CA ASN A 540 1.83 1.77 2.87
C ASN A 540 0.62 0.96 2.38
N LEU A 541 0.37 -0.21 2.96
CA LEU A 541 -0.80 -1.03 2.65
C LEU A 541 -2.06 -0.42 3.28
N ALA A 542 -2.95 0.09 2.43
CA ALA A 542 -4.23 0.66 2.85
C ALA A 542 -5.36 0.35 1.85
N SER A 543 -6.55 0.04 2.36
CA SER A 543 -7.75 -0.18 1.53
C SER A 543 -8.09 1.05 0.68
N SER A 544 -7.84 2.26 1.22
CA SER A 544 -8.04 3.50 0.48
C SER A 544 -7.11 3.66 -0.72
N ARG A 545 -5.88 3.15 -0.66
CA ARG A 545 -4.94 3.12 -1.80
C ARG A 545 -5.34 2.05 -2.82
N PHE A 546 -5.74 0.85 -2.39
CA PHE A 546 -6.28 -0.17 -3.30
C PHE A 546 -7.51 0.35 -4.07
N ARG A 547 -8.39 1.06 -3.37
CA ARG A 547 -9.57 1.68 -3.94
C ARG A 547 -9.25 2.79 -4.95
N GLU A 548 -8.23 3.61 -4.69
CA GLU A 548 -7.73 4.57 -5.69
C GLU A 548 -7.14 3.84 -6.91
N THR A 549 -6.37 2.78 -6.69
CA THR A 549 -5.82 1.95 -7.77
C THR A 549 -6.93 1.34 -8.63
N ALA A 550 -8.01 0.84 -8.03
CA ALA A 550 -9.17 0.35 -8.76
C ALA A 550 -9.82 1.45 -9.62
N ALA A 551 -9.93 2.68 -9.09
CA ALA A 551 -10.42 3.83 -9.85
C ALA A 551 -9.51 4.15 -11.06
N LYS A 552 -8.19 4.15 -10.84
CA LYS A 552 -7.18 4.37 -11.89
C LYS A 552 -7.25 3.30 -12.98
N LEU A 553 -7.31 2.02 -12.61
CA LEU A 553 -7.42 0.90 -13.56
C LEU A 553 -8.73 0.93 -14.35
N ALA A 554 -9.85 1.25 -13.68
CA ALA A 554 -11.15 1.35 -14.33
C ALA A 554 -11.17 2.40 -15.45
N ARG A 555 -10.54 3.56 -15.23
CA ARG A 555 -10.42 4.62 -16.24
C ARG A 555 -9.63 4.17 -17.45
N ARG A 556 -8.50 3.47 -17.23
CA ARG A 556 -7.59 3.03 -18.29
C ARG A 556 -8.14 1.89 -19.14
N LYS A 557 -8.70 0.85 -18.50
CA LYS A 557 -9.06 -0.40 -19.20
C LYS A 557 -10.26 -0.26 -20.14
N ALA A 558 -11.06 0.80 -20.02
CA ALA A 558 -12.38 0.83 -20.68
C ALA A 558 -12.88 2.23 -21.08
N ASN A 559 -12.05 3.27 -21.06
CA ASN A 559 -12.49 4.67 -21.22
C ASN A 559 -13.76 4.99 -20.40
N LYS A 560 -13.87 4.35 -19.23
CA LYS A 560 -15.09 4.38 -18.43
C LYS A 560 -15.31 5.78 -17.91
N THR A 561 -16.51 6.31 -18.17
CA THR A 561 -16.96 7.57 -17.61
C THR A 561 -16.91 7.56 -16.08
N GLU A 562 -16.82 8.73 -15.45
CA GLU A 562 -16.82 8.88 -13.98
C GLU A 562 -18.07 8.27 -13.33
N LEU A 563 -19.16 8.09 -14.08
CA LEU A 563 -20.36 7.39 -13.64
C LEU A 563 -20.09 5.88 -13.45
N HIS A 564 -19.42 5.22 -14.38
CA HIS A 564 -19.02 3.82 -14.24
C HIS A 564 -18.00 3.63 -13.11
N VAL A 565 -17.05 4.57 -12.95
CA VAL A 565 -16.12 4.56 -11.80
C VAL A 565 -16.91 4.66 -10.49
N SER A 566 -17.97 5.46 -10.43
CA SER A 566 -18.82 5.57 -9.24
C SER A 566 -19.53 4.27 -8.86
N GLN A 567 -19.94 3.49 -9.86
CA GLN A 567 -20.55 2.16 -9.65
C GLN A 567 -19.51 1.17 -9.12
N ILE A 568 -18.34 1.07 -9.74
CA ILE A 568 -17.24 0.18 -9.31
C ILE A 568 -16.84 0.49 -7.86
N LEU A 569 -16.68 1.77 -7.54
CA LEU A 569 -16.31 2.17 -6.20
C LEU A 569 -17.49 2.09 -5.22
N ASN A 570 -18.74 1.93 -5.64
CA ASN A 570 -19.89 2.10 -4.74
C ASN A 570 -19.87 3.47 -4.02
N ASN A 571 -19.53 4.53 -4.77
CA ASN A 571 -19.52 5.92 -4.31
C ASN A 571 -20.59 6.73 -5.02
N GLN A 572 -21.06 7.81 -4.39
CA GLN A 572 -21.88 8.79 -5.10
C GLN A 572 -21.04 9.47 -6.18
N TYR A 573 -21.64 9.77 -7.33
CA TYR A 573 -20.98 10.45 -8.45
C TYR A 573 -20.23 11.72 -8.01
N ARG A 574 -20.87 12.58 -7.19
CA ARG A 574 -20.23 13.79 -6.61
C ARG A 574 -18.98 13.48 -5.77
N THR A 575 -18.95 12.33 -5.10
CA THR A 575 -17.78 11.89 -4.31
C THR A 575 -16.64 11.49 -5.23
N VAL A 576 -16.94 10.86 -6.37
CA VAL A 576 -15.94 10.52 -7.39
C VAL A 576 -15.33 11.77 -8.00
N LEU A 577 -16.15 12.71 -8.45
CA LEU A 577 -15.68 14.01 -8.96
C LEU A 577 -14.89 14.85 -7.94
N LYS A 578 -15.08 14.61 -6.63
CA LYS A 578 -14.37 15.35 -5.59
C LYS A 578 -13.05 14.70 -5.18
N HIS A 579 -12.96 13.38 -5.22
CA HIS A 579 -11.85 12.63 -4.62
C HIS A 579 -11.06 11.77 -5.59
N TYR A 580 -11.53 11.55 -6.81
CA TYR A 580 -10.91 10.58 -7.71
C TYR A 580 -10.60 11.19 -9.09
N SER A 581 -11.09 12.39 -9.43
CA SER A 581 -11.00 12.95 -10.79
C SER A 581 -9.73 13.74 -11.11
N GLU A 582 -8.84 13.98 -10.13
CA GLU A 582 -7.65 14.84 -10.30
C GLU A 582 -6.44 14.11 -10.92
N GLY A 583 -6.58 12.82 -11.26
CA GLY A 583 -5.50 11.99 -11.80
C GLY A 583 -4.46 11.57 -10.75
N ASN A 584 -3.51 10.71 -11.13
CA ASN A 584 -2.44 10.29 -10.22
C ASN A 584 -1.33 11.36 -10.22
N ARG A 585 -1.02 11.91 -9.04
CA ARG A 585 0.02 12.94 -8.86
C ARG A 585 1.41 12.47 -9.28
N TYR A 586 1.78 11.22 -9.00
CA TYR A 586 3.06 10.64 -9.41
C TYR A 586 3.15 10.53 -10.92
N ASP A 587 2.12 10.01 -11.58
CA ASP A 587 2.08 9.92 -13.05
C ASP A 587 2.19 11.33 -13.66
N ASN A 588 1.46 12.31 -13.12
CA ASN A 588 1.53 13.70 -13.57
C ASN A 588 2.94 14.30 -13.35
N GLN A 589 3.58 14.04 -12.20
CA GLN A 589 4.93 14.50 -11.92
C GLN A 589 5.99 13.81 -12.77
N LEU A 590 5.82 12.52 -13.05
CA LEU A 590 6.68 11.76 -13.95
C LEU A 590 6.59 12.31 -15.37
N VAL A 591 5.38 12.57 -15.86
CA VAL A 591 5.14 13.19 -17.18
C VAL A 591 5.76 14.60 -17.24
N ILE A 592 5.61 15.41 -16.20
CA ILE A 592 6.25 16.73 -16.12
C ILE A 592 7.78 16.61 -16.09
N SER A 593 8.33 15.69 -15.29
CA SER A 593 9.77 15.47 -15.17
C SER A 593 10.39 15.00 -16.48
N GLN A 594 9.70 14.10 -17.18
CA GLN A 594 10.11 13.63 -18.51
C GLN A 594 10.07 14.78 -19.52
N GLY A 595 9.01 15.60 -19.48
CA GLY A 595 8.91 16.81 -20.30
C GLY A 595 10.05 17.81 -20.02
N LEU A 596 10.42 18.02 -18.75
CA LEU A 596 11.53 18.89 -18.36
C LEU A 596 12.89 18.35 -18.83
N ALA A 597 13.12 17.04 -18.74
CA ALA A 597 14.35 16.40 -19.23
C ALA A 597 14.49 16.54 -20.75
N VAL A 598 13.38 16.47 -21.51
CA VAL A 598 13.39 16.77 -22.95
C VAL A 598 13.77 18.24 -23.20
N ILE A 599 13.20 19.17 -22.44
CA ILE A 599 13.48 20.61 -22.57
C ILE A 599 14.95 20.92 -22.24
N GLU A 600 15.50 20.30 -21.21
CA GLU A 600 16.91 20.45 -20.83
C GLU A 600 17.85 20.03 -21.97
N LYS A 601 17.60 18.87 -22.58
CA LYS A 601 18.38 18.40 -23.74
C LYS A 601 18.23 19.29 -24.96
N MET A 602 17.03 19.81 -25.21
CA MET A 602 16.82 20.80 -26.27
C MET A 602 17.60 22.09 -26.02
N SER A 603 17.68 22.53 -24.76
CA SER A 603 18.45 23.73 -24.39
C SER A 603 19.96 23.56 -24.55
N ALA A 604 20.45 22.32 -24.49
CA ALA A 604 21.84 21.96 -24.78
C ALA A 604 22.16 21.85 -26.29
N GLY A 605 21.19 22.13 -27.16
CA GLY A 605 21.37 22.21 -28.62
C GLY A 605 20.85 21.02 -29.42
N ALA A 606 20.25 20.01 -28.79
CA ALA A 606 19.66 18.87 -29.50
C ALA A 606 18.28 19.20 -30.10
N SER A 607 17.92 18.61 -31.25
CA SER A 607 16.57 18.77 -31.81
C SER A 607 15.51 18.13 -30.91
N LEU A 608 14.23 18.51 -31.06
CA LEU A 608 13.13 17.91 -30.28
C LEU A 608 13.09 16.38 -30.48
N GLU A 609 13.33 15.90 -31.70
CA GLU A 609 13.31 14.47 -32.02
C GLU A 609 14.57 13.75 -31.51
N GLN A 610 15.74 14.39 -31.59
CA GLN A 610 16.99 13.87 -31.00
C GLN A 610 16.90 13.82 -29.47
N SER A 611 16.37 14.86 -28.83
CA SER A 611 16.18 14.93 -27.37
C SER A 611 15.19 13.88 -26.88
N LYS A 612 14.10 13.65 -27.63
CA LYS A 612 13.16 12.55 -27.38
C LYS A 612 13.80 11.19 -27.61
N ALA A 613 14.63 11.02 -28.64
CA ALA A 613 15.30 9.77 -28.97
C ALA A 613 16.45 9.42 -28.01
N GLU A 614 17.21 10.40 -27.52
CA GLU A 614 18.26 10.22 -26.52
C GLU A 614 17.70 9.97 -25.13
N LEU A 615 16.65 10.70 -24.72
CA LEU A 615 15.91 10.41 -23.50
C LEU A 615 15.22 9.04 -23.60
N ALA A 616 14.71 8.68 -24.78
CA ALA A 616 14.20 7.35 -25.04
C ALA A 616 15.33 6.31 -25.09
N SER A 617 16.54 6.60 -25.55
CA SER A 617 17.67 5.66 -25.54
C SER A 617 18.21 5.42 -24.12
N GLU A 618 18.32 6.46 -23.29
CA GLU A 618 18.59 6.33 -21.85
C GLU A 618 17.47 5.61 -21.09
N LEU A 619 16.24 5.65 -21.59
CA LEU A 619 15.07 4.94 -21.05
C LEU A 619 14.72 3.65 -21.81
N GLY A 620 15.49 3.27 -22.84
CA GLY A 620 15.11 2.34 -23.91
C GLY A 620 13.94 2.81 -24.81
N VAL A 621 14.15 2.95 -26.15
CA VAL A 621 13.23 2.63 -27.30
C VAL A 621 13.22 3.62 -28.50
N SER A 622 13.32 3.09 -29.75
CA SER A 622 12.41 3.41 -30.89
C SER A 622 12.23 2.29 -31.97
N VAL A 623 10.96 2.00 -32.26
CA VAL A 623 10.22 1.46 -33.45
C VAL A 623 8.77 2.02 -33.25
N ILE A 624 7.80 1.89 -34.18
CA ILE A 624 6.44 2.46 -34.01
C ILE A 624 5.85 2.02 -32.67
N LYS A 625 5.73 3.00 -31.76
CA LYS A 625 5.22 2.81 -30.40
C LYS A 625 3.69 2.68 -30.46
N PHE A 626 3.12 1.96 -29.50
CA PHE A 626 1.67 1.89 -29.28
C PHE A 626 1.00 3.28 -29.24
N ASP A 627 1.74 4.34 -28.91
CA ASP A 627 1.26 5.72 -28.90
C ASP A 627 0.96 6.31 -30.29
N GLU A 628 1.60 5.84 -31.37
CA GLU A 628 1.26 6.25 -32.74
C GLU A 628 -0.04 5.60 -33.26
N LEU A 629 -0.45 4.50 -32.61
CA LEU A 629 -1.76 3.84 -32.76
C LEU A 629 -2.88 4.62 -32.06
N LEU A 630 -2.57 5.40 -31.02
CA LEU A 630 -3.57 6.21 -30.29
C LEU A 630 -4.00 7.47 -31.07
N GLY A 631 -3.22 7.90 -32.07
CA GLY A 631 -3.49 9.07 -32.92
C GLY A 631 -3.94 8.75 -34.35
N THR A 632 -3.77 7.51 -34.82
CA THR A 632 -4.24 7.05 -36.12
C THR A 632 -5.47 6.17 -35.94
N LYS A 633 -6.44 6.20 -36.86
CA LYS A 633 -7.63 5.34 -36.79
C LYS A 633 -7.32 3.87 -37.20
N ALA A 634 -6.16 3.36 -36.79
CA ALA A 634 -5.70 2.01 -37.08
C ALA A 634 -6.25 1.02 -36.05
N ASN A 635 -6.72 -0.15 -36.52
CA ASN A 635 -7.23 -1.20 -35.64
C ASN A 635 -6.18 -2.31 -35.51
N LEU A 636 -5.95 -2.77 -34.28
CA LEU A 636 -5.08 -3.90 -33.98
C LEU A 636 -5.88 -5.19 -34.14
N ASN A 637 -5.45 -6.10 -35.01
CA ASN A 637 -6.13 -7.37 -35.21
C ASN A 637 -5.84 -8.35 -34.05
N GLY A 638 -6.58 -9.46 -33.98
CA GLY A 638 -6.42 -10.48 -32.91
C GLY A 638 -5.03 -11.13 -32.86
N VAL A 639 -4.26 -11.05 -33.95
CA VAL A 639 -2.92 -11.61 -34.10
C VAL A 639 -1.83 -10.60 -33.73
N GLY A 640 -2.17 -9.33 -33.44
CA GLY A 640 -1.18 -8.33 -33.00
C GLY A 640 -0.63 -7.41 -34.11
N VAL A 641 -1.18 -7.46 -35.32
CA VAL A 641 -0.80 -6.62 -36.47
C VAL A 641 -1.74 -5.43 -36.59
N ALA A 642 -1.20 -4.22 -36.82
CA ALA A 642 -2.00 -3.00 -36.97
C ALA A 642 -2.42 -2.78 -38.42
N CYS A 643 -3.73 -2.55 -38.67
CA CYS A 643 -4.29 -2.29 -40.00
C CYS A 643 -4.78 -0.84 -40.12
N PHE A 644 -4.40 -0.16 -41.21
CA PHE A 644 -4.70 1.25 -41.48
C PHE A 644 -5.84 1.47 -42.48
N GLN A 645 -6.58 0.44 -42.87
CA GLN A 645 -7.68 0.55 -43.83
C GLN A 645 -9.04 0.74 -43.14
N HIS A 646 -9.81 1.73 -43.61
CA HIS A 646 -11.16 2.05 -43.10
C HIS A 646 -12.27 1.29 -43.83
N LYS A 647 -13.15 0.61 -43.09
CA LYS A 647 -14.54 0.41 -43.51
C LYS A 647 -15.47 0.93 -42.40
N GLU A 648 -16.29 1.91 -42.76
CA GLU A 648 -17.30 2.53 -41.89
C GLU A 648 -18.37 1.48 -41.50
N GLN A 649 -18.54 1.26 -40.19
CA GLN A 649 -19.68 0.51 -39.67
C GLN A 649 -20.88 1.45 -39.58
N SER A 650 -21.76 1.42 -40.59
CA SER A 650 -23.11 1.98 -40.48
C SER A 650 -24.03 0.95 -39.83
N GLU A 651 -24.91 1.40 -38.94
CA GLU A 651 -25.85 0.59 -38.14
C GLU A 651 -26.96 -0.13 -38.96
N LYS A 652 -26.75 -0.38 -40.27
CA LYS A 652 -27.71 -1.05 -41.17
C LYS A 652 -27.19 -2.31 -41.88
N SER A 653 -26.03 -2.83 -41.52
CA SER A 653 -25.43 -4.03 -42.12
C SER A 653 -25.39 -5.24 -41.17
N GLN A 654 -26.49 -5.50 -40.45
CA GLN A 654 -26.64 -6.71 -39.64
C GLN A 654 -27.18 -7.95 -40.40
N LEU A 655 -27.38 -7.90 -41.74
CA LEU A 655 -28.10 -8.97 -42.45
C LEU A 655 -27.51 -9.48 -43.78
N ALA A 656 -26.30 -9.11 -44.19
CA ALA A 656 -25.61 -9.79 -45.29
C ALA A 656 -24.09 -9.67 -45.12
N GLY A 657 -23.40 -10.82 -45.07
CA GLY A 657 -21.99 -10.95 -44.70
C GLY A 657 -21.03 -10.07 -45.50
N SER A 658 -20.62 -8.95 -44.90
CA SER A 658 -19.44 -8.21 -45.30
C SER A 658 -18.34 -8.47 -44.26
N GLN A 659 -17.36 -9.28 -44.69
CA GLN A 659 -16.26 -9.81 -43.88
C GLN A 659 -15.44 -8.70 -43.22
N VAL A 660 -15.32 -8.77 -41.90
CA VAL A 660 -14.14 -8.29 -41.18
C VAL A 660 -12.94 -9.08 -41.73
N CYS A 661 -11.80 -8.42 -41.99
CA CYS A 661 -10.62 -9.08 -42.57
C CYS A 661 -10.01 -10.07 -41.55
N PHE A 662 -10.42 -11.33 -41.65
CA PHE A 662 -9.94 -12.46 -40.82
C PHE A 662 -8.91 -13.33 -41.56
N ASP A 663 -8.43 -12.90 -42.73
CA ASP A 663 -7.42 -13.63 -43.51
C ASP A 663 -6.00 -13.20 -43.08
N TYR A 664 -5.48 -13.88 -42.06
CA TYR A 664 -4.16 -13.60 -41.49
C TYR A 664 -3.01 -13.96 -42.44
N GLU A 665 -3.25 -14.81 -43.44
CA GLU A 665 -2.27 -15.20 -44.47
C GLU A 665 -1.97 -14.03 -45.41
N SER A 666 -3.02 -13.30 -45.78
CA SER A 666 -2.92 -12.14 -46.65
C SER A 666 -2.49 -10.86 -45.92
N CYS A 667 -2.60 -10.80 -44.58
CA CYS A 667 -2.27 -9.62 -43.78
C CYS A 667 -0.80 -9.19 -43.87
N ILE A 668 0.16 -10.12 -43.84
CA ILE A 668 1.59 -9.79 -43.94
C ILE A 668 1.99 -9.29 -45.33
N LYS A 669 1.19 -9.62 -46.36
CA LYS A 669 1.37 -9.17 -47.75
C LYS A 669 0.56 -7.89 -48.05
N CYS A 670 -0.21 -7.39 -47.07
CA CYS A 670 -1.08 -6.23 -47.24
C CYS A 670 -0.31 -4.92 -47.03
N GLN A 671 -0.40 -4.00 -48.00
CA GLN A 671 0.25 -2.68 -47.95
C GLN A 671 -0.28 -1.77 -46.82
N HIS A 672 -1.41 -2.12 -46.21
CA HIS A 672 -2.04 -1.38 -45.10
C HIS A 672 -1.77 -2.01 -43.72
N ALA A 673 -1.01 -3.10 -43.64
CA ALA A 673 -0.68 -3.77 -42.39
C ALA A 673 0.74 -3.40 -41.94
N LYS A 674 0.93 -3.09 -40.65
CA LYS A 674 2.25 -2.84 -40.04
C LYS A 674 2.42 -3.62 -38.75
N LEU A 675 3.64 -4.10 -38.48
CA LEU A 675 4.00 -4.72 -37.22
C LEU A 675 4.16 -3.68 -36.11
N VAL A 676 3.77 -4.05 -34.90
CA VAL A 676 3.87 -3.20 -33.71
C VAL A 676 5.02 -3.69 -32.85
N ASN A 677 5.99 -2.83 -32.57
CA ASN A 677 7.16 -3.18 -31.77
C ASN A 677 6.91 -2.83 -30.32
N ASP A 678 6.09 -3.67 -29.73
CA ASP A 678 5.76 -3.71 -28.32
C ASP A 678 5.64 -5.19 -27.96
N VAL A 679 6.01 -5.52 -26.72
CA VAL A 679 6.08 -6.89 -26.21
C VAL A 679 4.72 -7.55 -26.30
N GLU A 680 3.64 -6.83 -25.99
CA GLU A 680 2.29 -7.41 -25.91
C GLU A 680 1.69 -7.75 -27.30
N PRO A 681 1.68 -6.85 -28.30
CA PRO A 681 1.28 -7.20 -29.67
C PRO A 681 2.18 -8.27 -30.32
N LEU A 682 3.49 -8.21 -30.09
CA LEU A 682 4.41 -9.19 -30.65
C LEU A 682 4.26 -10.56 -29.98
N TYR A 683 4.05 -10.60 -28.67
CA TYR A 683 3.74 -11.83 -27.93
C TYR A 683 2.48 -12.51 -28.47
N ARG A 684 1.44 -11.74 -28.82
CA ARG A 684 0.23 -12.27 -29.49
C ARG A 684 0.55 -12.87 -30.86
N LEU A 685 1.39 -12.20 -31.64
CA LEU A 685 1.81 -12.67 -32.95
C LEU A 685 2.62 -13.96 -32.84
N LEU A 686 3.60 -14.02 -31.93
CA LEU A 686 4.41 -15.22 -31.70
C LEU A 686 3.56 -16.40 -31.19
N SER A 687 2.60 -16.13 -30.29
CA SER A 687 1.67 -17.15 -29.80
C SER A 687 0.79 -17.71 -30.92
N PHE A 688 0.35 -16.86 -31.85
CA PHE A 688 -0.39 -17.28 -33.05
C PHE A 688 0.49 -18.15 -33.97
N LEU A 689 1.74 -17.75 -34.22
CA LEU A 689 2.66 -18.51 -35.07
C LEU A 689 2.96 -19.89 -34.48
N GLU A 690 3.23 -19.98 -33.18
CA GLU A 690 3.49 -21.25 -32.49
C GLU A 690 2.26 -22.17 -32.53
N CYS A 691 1.06 -21.61 -32.32
CA CYS A 691 -0.21 -22.34 -32.45
C CYS A 691 -0.43 -22.86 -33.88
N MET A 692 -0.08 -22.08 -34.90
CA MET A 692 -0.20 -22.50 -36.30
C MET A 692 0.85 -23.55 -36.67
N GLU A 693 2.07 -23.46 -36.16
CA GLU A 693 3.13 -24.47 -36.32
C GLU A 693 2.72 -25.82 -35.74
N GLU A 694 2.08 -25.83 -34.57
CA GLU A 694 1.58 -27.07 -33.97
C GLU A 694 0.47 -27.72 -34.80
N SER A 695 -0.30 -26.94 -35.58
CA SER A 695 -1.32 -27.50 -36.49
C SER A 695 -0.75 -28.45 -37.55
N TRP A 696 0.58 -28.39 -37.82
CA TRP A 696 1.29 -29.37 -38.65
C TRP A 696 1.04 -30.82 -38.19
N PHE A 697 1.08 -31.06 -36.88
CA PHE A 697 0.94 -32.41 -36.31
C PHE A 697 -0.46 -33.00 -36.55
N TYR A 698 -1.46 -32.16 -36.76
CA TYR A 698 -2.85 -32.56 -36.91
C TYR A 698 -3.33 -32.50 -38.38
N TYR A 699 -2.80 -31.57 -39.19
CA TYR A 699 -3.24 -31.34 -40.58
C TYR A 699 -2.05 -31.08 -41.54
N PRO A 700 -1.13 -32.05 -41.73
CA PRO A 700 0.14 -31.84 -42.44
C PRO A 700 -0.01 -31.43 -43.91
N GLU A 701 -1.01 -31.96 -44.63
CA GLU A 701 -1.26 -31.59 -46.03
C GLU A 701 -1.76 -30.14 -46.19
N ARG A 702 -2.60 -29.66 -45.26
CA ARG A 702 -3.14 -28.30 -45.28
C ARG A 702 -2.07 -27.29 -44.89
N PHE A 703 -1.25 -27.63 -43.90
CA PHE A 703 -0.14 -26.79 -43.50
C PHE A 703 0.91 -26.65 -44.62
N SER A 704 1.27 -27.77 -45.28
CA SER A 704 2.25 -27.78 -46.38
C SER A 704 1.82 -26.93 -47.58
N LYS A 705 0.51 -26.84 -47.87
CA LYS A 705 0.00 -26.12 -49.05
C LYS A 705 -0.19 -24.61 -48.84
N ASN A 706 -0.58 -24.16 -47.64
CA ASN A 706 -1.02 -22.76 -47.44
C ASN A 706 -0.40 -22.05 -46.21
N LEU A 707 -0.21 -22.74 -45.08
CA LEU A 707 0.18 -22.09 -43.82
C LEU A 707 1.70 -21.98 -43.63
N GLY A 708 2.46 -22.99 -44.05
CA GLY A 708 3.92 -23.05 -43.86
C GLY A 708 4.66 -21.88 -44.51
N GLU A 709 4.34 -21.55 -45.77
CA GLU A 709 4.98 -20.43 -46.48
C GLU A 709 4.69 -19.06 -45.83
N THR A 710 3.49 -18.92 -45.25
CA THR A 710 3.05 -17.70 -44.57
C THR A 710 3.78 -17.53 -43.23
N ILE A 711 3.94 -18.60 -42.45
CA ILE A 711 4.65 -18.59 -41.16
C ILE A 711 6.12 -18.20 -41.35
N GLU A 712 6.79 -18.79 -42.34
CA GLU A 712 8.17 -18.45 -42.69
C GLU A 712 8.32 -16.98 -43.11
N LEU A 713 7.33 -16.44 -43.84
CA LEU A 713 7.30 -15.04 -44.20
C LEU A 713 7.17 -14.13 -42.95
N TYR A 714 6.29 -14.45 -42.00
CA TYR A 714 6.18 -13.70 -40.74
C TYR A 714 7.48 -13.75 -39.93
N LYS A 715 8.10 -14.92 -39.77
CA LYS A 715 9.39 -15.07 -39.06
C LYS A 715 10.50 -14.24 -39.70
N LYS A 716 10.56 -14.22 -41.04
CA LYS A 716 11.53 -13.44 -41.80
C LYS A 716 11.32 -11.92 -41.62
N VAL A 717 10.08 -11.46 -41.60
CA VAL A 717 9.76 -10.03 -41.42
C VAL A 717 9.95 -9.58 -39.97
N ILE A 718 9.64 -10.43 -38.98
CA ILE A 718 9.89 -10.14 -37.57
C ILE A 718 11.39 -9.97 -37.32
N SER A 719 12.21 -10.92 -37.78
CA SER A 719 13.66 -10.88 -37.60
C SER A 719 14.35 -9.71 -38.31
N SER A 720 13.79 -9.20 -39.41
CA SER A 720 14.36 -8.07 -40.15
C SER A 720 13.89 -6.69 -39.69
N THR A 721 12.78 -6.58 -38.97
CA THR A 721 12.05 -5.30 -38.79
C THR A 721 11.74 -4.95 -37.34
N VAL A 722 11.73 -5.92 -36.43
CA VAL A 722 11.36 -5.74 -35.01
C VAL A 722 12.61 -5.79 -34.15
N SER A 723 12.66 -4.97 -33.10
CA SER A 723 13.86 -4.90 -32.25
C SER A 723 14.17 -6.25 -31.59
N PRO A 724 15.43 -6.74 -31.63
CA PRO A 724 15.78 -8.07 -31.09
C PRO A 724 15.44 -8.24 -29.61
N ASP A 725 15.50 -7.14 -28.84
CA ASP A 725 15.12 -7.11 -27.42
C ASP A 725 13.62 -7.35 -27.23
N ILE A 726 12.75 -6.77 -28.05
CA ILE A 726 11.30 -7.01 -27.96
C ILE A 726 10.95 -8.39 -28.49
N VAL A 727 11.64 -8.89 -29.52
CA VAL A 727 11.51 -10.29 -29.96
C VAL A 727 11.90 -11.24 -28.83
N GLN A 728 13.02 -11.00 -28.15
CA GLN A 728 13.44 -11.81 -26.99
C GLN A 728 12.50 -11.67 -25.80
N GLN A 729 11.96 -10.49 -25.51
CA GLN A 729 11.00 -10.30 -24.41
C GLN A 729 9.64 -10.92 -24.72
N ALA A 730 9.17 -10.83 -25.95
CA ALA A 730 7.94 -11.47 -26.39
C ALA A 730 8.10 -12.99 -26.45
N GLN A 731 9.26 -13.49 -26.88
CA GLN A 731 9.60 -14.92 -26.84
C GLN A 731 9.78 -15.41 -25.41
N PHE A 732 10.46 -14.65 -24.55
CA PHE A 732 10.58 -14.96 -23.13
C PHE A 732 9.21 -14.97 -22.46
N LYS A 733 8.31 -14.06 -22.83
CA LYS A 733 6.92 -14.07 -22.36
C LYS A 733 6.16 -15.30 -22.84
N LEU A 734 6.38 -15.73 -24.09
CA LEU A 734 5.85 -16.99 -24.63
C LEU A 734 6.38 -18.22 -23.89
N ASP A 735 7.68 -18.26 -23.62
CA ASP A 735 8.35 -19.37 -22.94
C ASP A 735 8.01 -19.43 -21.44
N THR A 736 7.70 -18.30 -20.80
CA THR A 736 7.44 -18.21 -19.34
C THR A 736 5.97 -18.14 -18.95
N GLU A 737 5.16 -17.42 -19.72
CA GLU A 737 3.72 -17.27 -19.49
C GLU A 737 2.90 -18.29 -20.31
N GLY A 738 3.50 -18.98 -21.28
CA GLY A 738 2.80 -19.81 -22.25
C GLY A 738 2.21 -18.99 -23.40
N ARG A 739 1.44 -19.62 -24.29
CA ARG A 739 0.76 -18.89 -25.38
C ARG A 739 -0.20 -17.87 -24.82
N HIS A 740 -0.27 -16.72 -25.49
CA HIS A 740 -1.22 -15.68 -25.14
C HIS A 740 -2.63 -16.29 -25.15
N MET A 741 -3.44 -16.00 -24.12
CA MET A 741 -4.78 -16.58 -23.85
C MET A 741 -5.75 -16.63 -25.07
N LEU A 742 -5.53 -15.80 -26.09
CA LEU A 742 -6.29 -15.83 -27.35
C LEU A 742 -5.96 -17.02 -28.26
N TRP A 743 -4.77 -17.62 -28.10
CA TRP A 743 -4.17 -18.64 -28.95
C TRP A 743 -3.69 -19.85 -28.12
N ASP A 744 -4.18 -19.99 -26.89
CA ASP A 744 -3.83 -21.04 -25.92
C ASP A 744 -4.66 -22.33 -26.09
N ASN A 745 -5.59 -22.36 -27.06
CA ASN A 745 -6.34 -23.57 -27.44
C ASN A 745 -6.38 -23.71 -28.97
N LEU A 746 -5.94 -24.88 -29.46
CA LEU A 746 -5.95 -25.23 -30.88
C LEU A 746 -7.37 -25.17 -31.50
N GLU A 747 -8.43 -25.40 -30.72
CA GLU A 747 -9.82 -25.31 -31.19
C GLU A 747 -10.26 -23.87 -31.54
N LEU A 748 -9.68 -22.84 -30.89
CA LEU A 748 -9.92 -21.44 -31.27
C LEU A 748 -9.19 -21.07 -32.57
N SER A 749 -8.06 -21.72 -32.85
CA SER A 749 -7.29 -21.52 -34.08
C SER A 749 -7.91 -22.22 -35.30
N SER A 750 -8.72 -23.26 -35.10
CA SER A 750 -9.50 -23.92 -36.17
C SER A 750 -10.82 -23.22 -36.47
N LEU A 751 -11.34 -22.40 -35.55
CA LEU A 751 -12.54 -21.56 -35.74
C LEU A 751 -12.29 -20.34 -36.64
N GLY A 752 -11.03 -19.96 -36.83
CA GLY A 752 -10.63 -18.89 -37.72
C GLY A 752 -10.47 -19.33 -39.16
N MET A 753 -11.41 -20.08 -39.76
CA MET A 753 -11.54 -20.24 -41.23
C MET A 753 -12.86 -20.95 -41.61
N LYS A 754 -13.81 -20.17 -42.16
CA LYS A 754 -15.05 -20.53 -42.88
C LYS A 754 -16.19 -21.21 -42.09
N GLY A 755 -17.17 -20.37 -41.72
CA GLY A 755 -18.60 -20.61 -41.95
C GLY A 755 -19.24 -21.84 -41.32
N VAL A 756 -19.90 -21.62 -40.18
CA VAL A 756 -21.35 -21.80 -40.05
C VAL A 756 -21.93 -20.54 -39.46
#